data_AF-A0A7L2DMR3-F1
#
_entry.id   AF-A0A7L2DMR3-F1
#
_cell.length_a   1.000
_cell.length_b   1.000
_cell.length_c   1.000
_cell.angle_alpha   90.00
_cell.angle_beta   90.00
_cell.angle_gamma   90.00
#
_symmetry.space_group_name_H-M   'P 1'
#
loop_
_entity.id
_entity.type
_entity.pdbx_description
1 polymer ?
#
loop_
_entity_poly.entity_id
_entity_poly.type
_entity_poly.pdbx_seq_one_letter_code
_entity_poly.pdbx_strand_id
1 'polypeptide(L)'
;ASLQVDIVPSQGEISVGESKFFLCQVAGEAKFKDISWFSPNGERLSPNQQRISVVRNDDFSSTLTIYNANIDDAGIYKCVVSSPEEGDSEATVNVKIFQKLMFKNAPTPQEFKEGDDAVIVCDVVSSLPPTIIWKHKGRDVILKKDVRFIVLSNNYLQIRGIKKTDEGTYRCEGRILARGEINFKDIQVIVNVPPSVRARQSTMNATANLSQSVTLACDADGFPEPTVTWTKDGEPLEEVVDEDKFSLSYDGSELQIRRVDKSDEAEYICIAENKAGEADATIHLKVFAKPKITYVENKTAMELEDQITLTCEASGDPIPSITWRTSTRNISNEEKTLDGRIVVRSHARVSSLTLKDIQYTDAGEYVCTASNTIGQDSQPMYLEVQYAPKLQGPVAVYTWEGNQVNITCEVFAYPSAVISWFRDGQLLPSSNYSNIKIYNTPSASYLEVTPDSENDFGNYNCTAVNRIGQESSEFILVQADTPSSPSIGRVEPYSSSAQVEFDEPEATGGVPILRYKAEWRALGEGDWHTRLYDAKEANVEGMVTITGLRPETTYAVRLSAVNGKGVGELSLPAEFKTQPVREPSAPKLEGHIGEDGNSIKVNVIKQDDGGSPIRHYLIKYKAKHSSEWKPEIRLPSGSDHVMLKSLDWNADYEVYVVAENQQGKSKPAHYAFRTSAQPTVIPGTAA
;
A
#
# COMPACT_ATOMS: atom_id res chain seq x y z
N ALA A 1 -113.02 -52.29 -46.78
CA ALA A 1 -111.63 -52.69 -46.58
C ALA A 1 -111.20 -52.02 -45.29
N SER A 2 -110.75 -52.76 -44.29
CA SER A 2 -110.51 -52.22 -42.94
C SER A 2 -109.43 -51.13 -42.95
N LEU A 3 -109.73 -49.99 -42.35
CA LEU A 3 -108.79 -48.88 -42.11
C LEU A 3 -107.52 -49.35 -41.38
N GLN A 4 -106.37 -49.30 -42.06
CA GLN A 4 -105.06 -49.63 -41.48
C GLN A 4 -104.15 -48.40 -41.48
N VAL A 5 -103.44 -48.18 -40.37
CA VAL A 5 -102.44 -47.12 -40.23
C VAL A 5 -101.11 -47.74 -39.84
N ASP A 6 -100.03 -47.19 -40.37
CA ASP A 6 -98.68 -47.61 -40.04
C ASP A 6 -97.74 -46.41 -39.85
N ILE A 7 -96.67 -46.59 -39.07
CA ILE A 7 -95.63 -45.57 -38.86
C ILE A 7 -94.29 -46.05 -39.41
N VAL A 8 -93.65 -45.24 -40.25
CA VAL A 8 -92.35 -45.50 -40.85
C VAL A 8 -91.32 -44.44 -40.41
N PRO A 9 -90.19 -44.83 -39.79
CA PRO A 9 -89.88 -46.18 -39.32
C PRO A 9 -90.71 -46.56 -38.07
N SER A 10 -91.03 -47.85 -37.92
CA SER A 10 -91.83 -48.38 -36.80
C SER A 10 -91.09 -48.39 -35.45
N GLN A 11 -89.78 -48.09 -35.46
CA GLN A 11 -88.97 -47.81 -34.29
C GLN A 11 -87.97 -46.67 -34.58
N GLY A 12 -87.69 -45.85 -33.57
CA GLY A 12 -86.83 -44.69 -33.72
C GLY A 12 -85.78 -44.58 -32.63
N GLU A 13 -84.51 -44.73 -32.96
CA GLU A 13 -83.43 -44.24 -32.10
C GLU A 13 -82.97 -42.86 -32.58
N ILE A 14 -82.82 -41.92 -31.64
CA ILE A 14 -82.32 -40.55 -31.87
C ILE A 14 -81.23 -40.26 -30.83
N SER A 15 -80.09 -39.70 -31.23
CA SER A 15 -79.10 -39.25 -30.24
C SER A 15 -79.52 -37.92 -29.63
N VAL A 16 -79.15 -37.65 -28.38
CA VAL A 16 -79.34 -36.32 -27.77
C VAL A 16 -78.68 -35.26 -28.68
N GLY A 17 -79.43 -34.22 -29.01
CA GLY A 17 -79.02 -33.13 -29.90
C GLY A 17 -79.33 -33.36 -31.38
N GLU A 18 -79.66 -34.59 -31.80
CA GLU A 18 -80.04 -34.91 -33.18
C GLU A 18 -81.53 -34.70 -33.43
N SER A 19 -81.92 -34.68 -34.70
CA SER A 19 -83.31 -34.56 -35.11
C SER A 19 -83.73 -35.77 -35.95
N LYS A 20 -84.96 -36.24 -35.79
CA LYS A 20 -85.51 -37.36 -36.58
C LYS A 20 -86.99 -37.19 -36.80
N PHE A 21 -87.48 -37.73 -37.91
CA PHE A 21 -88.89 -37.70 -38.26
C PHE A 21 -89.48 -39.11 -38.39
N PHE A 22 -90.79 -39.19 -38.17
CA PHE A 22 -91.61 -40.40 -38.23
C PHE A 22 -92.85 -40.10 -39.07
N LEU A 23 -93.06 -40.89 -40.11
CA LEU A 23 -94.18 -40.73 -41.05
C LEU A 23 -95.30 -41.68 -40.66
N CYS A 24 -96.48 -41.16 -40.35
CA CYS A 24 -97.70 -41.93 -40.21
C CYS A 24 -98.44 -41.94 -41.55
N GLN A 25 -98.75 -43.13 -42.08
CA GLN A 25 -99.39 -43.32 -43.37
C GLN A 25 -100.62 -44.22 -43.24
N VAL A 26 -101.72 -43.81 -43.87
CA VAL A 26 -102.98 -44.56 -43.92
C VAL A 26 -103.01 -45.43 -45.17
N ALA A 27 -103.31 -46.71 -45.02
CA ALA A 27 -103.47 -47.67 -46.11
C ALA A 27 -104.95 -48.06 -46.28
N GLY A 28 -105.48 -47.88 -47.50
CA GLY A 28 -106.85 -48.24 -47.89
C GLY A 28 -107.64 -47.06 -48.50
N GLU A 29 -108.78 -47.35 -49.13
CA GLU A 29 -109.67 -46.36 -49.75
C GLU A 29 -110.80 -45.87 -48.80
N ALA A 30 -110.72 -46.22 -47.52
CA ALA A 30 -111.73 -45.86 -46.52
C ALA A 30 -111.68 -44.36 -46.17
N LYS A 31 -112.85 -43.72 -46.06
CA LYS A 31 -112.95 -42.31 -45.64
C LYS A 31 -112.72 -42.20 -44.13
N PHE A 32 -111.85 -41.30 -43.71
CA PHE A 32 -111.57 -40.99 -42.30
C PHE A 32 -111.59 -39.48 -42.07
N LYS A 33 -111.75 -39.07 -40.80
CA LYS A 33 -111.97 -37.67 -40.41
C LYS A 33 -110.67 -36.93 -40.14
N ASP A 34 -109.73 -37.58 -39.45
CA ASP A 34 -108.54 -36.90 -38.95
C ASP A 34 -107.36 -37.86 -38.73
N ILE A 35 -106.13 -37.33 -38.79
CA ILE A 35 -104.88 -38.00 -38.40
C ILE A 35 -104.27 -37.16 -37.28
N SER A 36 -104.10 -37.76 -36.10
CA SER A 36 -103.61 -37.07 -34.91
C SER A 36 -102.46 -37.81 -34.27
N TRP A 37 -101.44 -37.06 -33.88
CA TRP A 37 -100.32 -37.59 -33.10
C TRP A 37 -100.51 -37.29 -31.62
N PHE A 38 -100.08 -38.22 -30.77
CA PHE A 38 -100.11 -38.12 -29.32
C PHE A 38 -98.71 -38.38 -28.76
N SER A 39 -98.34 -37.61 -27.74
CA SER A 39 -97.08 -37.75 -27.00
C SER A 39 -97.08 -39.02 -26.14
N PRO A 40 -95.93 -39.44 -25.59
CA PRO A 40 -95.86 -40.56 -24.64
C PRO A 40 -96.74 -40.42 -23.41
N ASN A 41 -97.09 -39.19 -23.04
CA ASN A 41 -97.97 -38.89 -21.91
C ASN A 41 -99.47 -38.90 -22.30
N GLY A 42 -99.80 -39.22 -23.55
CA GLY A 42 -101.18 -39.28 -24.05
C GLY A 42 -101.78 -37.94 -24.46
N GLU A 43 -100.98 -36.87 -24.49
CA GLU A 43 -101.44 -35.55 -24.92
C GLU A 43 -101.44 -35.44 -26.44
N ARG A 44 -102.49 -34.85 -27.01
CA ARG A 44 -102.57 -34.61 -28.45
C ARG A 44 -101.59 -33.53 -28.87
N LEU A 45 -100.66 -33.87 -29.76
CA LEU A 45 -99.66 -32.95 -30.29
C LEU A 45 -100.31 -31.98 -31.27
N SER A 46 -99.98 -30.69 -31.11
CA SER A 46 -100.50 -29.62 -31.97
C SER A 46 -99.58 -29.38 -33.17
N PRO A 47 -100.11 -28.99 -34.34
CA PRO A 47 -99.29 -28.63 -35.49
C PRO A 47 -98.33 -27.49 -35.18
N ASN A 48 -97.10 -27.55 -35.72
CA ASN A 48 -96.08 -26.49 -35.65
C ASN A 48 -95.58 -26.08 -34.23
N GLN A 49 -95.49 -27.01 -33.27
CA GLN A 49 -94.70 -26.76 -32.05
C GLN A 49 -93.19 -26.81 -32.36
N GLN A 50 -92.41 -25.88 -31.79
CA GLN A 50 -91.02 -25.59 -32.22
C GLN A 50 -90.09 -26.82 -32.20
N ARG A 51 -90.11 -27.63 -31.14
CA ARG A 51 -89.14 -28.72 -30.94
C ARG A 51 -89.69 -30.09 -31.33
N ILE A 52 -90.96 -30.37 -31.04
CA ILE A 52 -91.66 -31.57 -31.52
C ILE A 52 -92.78 -31.08 -32.43
N SER A 53 -92.57 -31.17 -33.74
CA SER A 53 -93.49 -30.63 -34.73
C SER A 53 -94.25 -31.75 -35.42
N VAL A 54 -95.55 -31.55 -35.61
CA VAL A 54 -96.40 -32.44 -36.41
C VAL A 54 -96.86 -31.67 -37.63
N VAL A 55 -96.65 -32.25 -38.80
CA VAL A 55 -97.01 -31.66 -40.10
C VAL A 55 -97.87 -32.66 -40.86
N ARG A 56 -98.99 -32.22 -41.43
CA ARG A 56 -99.78 -33.03 -42.36
C ARG A 56 -99.15 -32.92 -43.74
N ASN A 57 -98.82 -34.04 -44.38
CA ASN A 57 -98.14 -34.01 -45.68
C ASN A 57 -99.15 -33.99 -46.83
N ASP A 58 -100.18 -34.85 -46.75
CA ASP A 58 -101.27 -34.97 -47.70
C ASP A 58 -102.54 -35.49 -47.00
N ASP A 59 -103.55 -35.88 -47.79
CA ASP A 59 -104.80 -36.39 -47.25
C ASP A 59 -104.62 -37.69 -46.45
N PHE A 60 -103.60 -38.50 -46.78
CA PHE A 60 -103.38 -39.86 -46.28
C PHE A 60 -102.16 -40.02 -45.35
N SER A 61 -101.42 -38.94 -45.04
CA SER A 61 -100.20 -39.03 -44.22
C SER A 61 -99.86 -37.78 -43.40
N SER A 62 -99.17 -37.99 -42.28
CA SER A 62 -98.66 -36.93 -41.41
C SER A 62 -97.31 -37.30 -40.80
N THR A 63 -96.39 -36.33 -40.72
CA THR A 63 -95.04 -36.49 -40.18
C THR A 63 -94.92 -35.87 -38.79
N LEU A 64 -94.36 -36.62 -37.84
CA LEU A 64 -93.86 -36.14 -36.55
C LEU A 64 -92.34 -35.92 -36.66
N THR A 65 -91.84 -34.73 -36.38
CA THR A 65 -90.40 -34.43 -36.32
C THR A 65 -90.01 -34.00 -34.91
N ILE A 66 -89.04 -34.68 -34.32
CA ILE A 66 -88.40 -34.30 -33.06
C ILE A 66 -87.09 -33.61 -33.42
N TYR A 67 -86.99 -32.31 -33.17
CA TYR A 67 -85.80 -31.49 -33.36
C TYR A 67 -84.98 -31.43 -32.07
N ASN A 68 -83.64 -31.47 -32.19
CA ASN A 68 -82.70 -31.30 -31.07
C ASN A 68 -83.14 -32.12 -29.84
N ALA A 69 -83.25 -33.43 -30.03
CA ALA A 69 -83.88 -34.32 -29.06
C ALA A 69 -83.14 -34.29 -27.70
N ASN A 70 -83.89 -34.35 -26.61
CA ASN A 70 -83.38 -34.49 -25.26
C ASN A 70 -83.90 -35.80 -24.63
N ILE A 71 -83.35 -36.21 -23.49
CA ILE A 71 -83.64 -37.52 -22.88
C ILE A 71 -85.13 -37.71 -22.54
N ASP A 72 -85.85 -36.62 -22.27
CA ASP A 72 -87.26 -36.64 -21.87
C ASP A 72 -88.21 -36.85 -23.06
N ASP A 73 -87.70 -36.77 -24.29
CA ASP A 73 -88.49 -37.05 -25.50
C ASP A 73 -88.72 -38.54 -25.74
N ALA A 74 -88.06 -39.40 -24.97
CA ALA A 74 -88.17 -40.84 -25.11
C ALA A 74 -89.57 -41.34 -24.72
N GLY A 75 -90.11 -42.27 -25.49
CA GLY A 75 -91.39 -42.90 -25.19
C GLY A 75 -92.17 -43.31 -26.43
N ILE A 76 -93.40 -43.75 -26.20
CA ILE A 76 -94.26 -44.29 -27.25
C ILE A 76 -95.13 -43.16 -27.80
N TYR A 77 -94.82 -42.69 -28.99
CA TYR A 77 -95.69 -41.77 -29.72
C TYR A 77 -96.74 -42.56 -30.47
N LYS A 78 -97.96 -42.03 -30.51
CA LYS A 78 -99.11 -42.71 -31.11
C LYS A 78 -99.69 -41.85 -32.23
N CYS A 79 -99.87 -42.43 -33.40
CA CYS A 79 -100.67 -41.85 -34.47
C CYS A 79 -102.04 -42.54 -34.49
N VAL A 80 -103.10 -41.76 -34.37
CA VAL A 80 -104.49 -42.23 -34.39
C VAL A 80 -105.21 -41.64 -35.59
N VAL A 81 -105.90 -42.50 -36.33
CA VAL A 81 -106.72 -42.15 -37.47
C VAL A 81 -108.16 -42.48 -37.13
N SER A 82 -109.00 -41.46 -36.98
CA SER A 82 -110.38 -41.64 -36.53
C SER A 82 -111.34 -41.68 -37.72
N SER A 83 -112.11 -42.76 -37.86
CA SER A 83 -113.20 -42.88 -38.83
C SER A 83 -114.57 -43.00 -38.14
N PRO A 84 -115.56 -42.19 -38.54
CA PRO A 84 -116.91 -42.28 -37.96
C PRO A 84 -117.65 -43.57 -38.33
N GLU A 85 -117.21 -44.30 -39.37
CA GLU A 85 -117.89 -45.51 -39.86
C GLU A 85 -117.19 -46.81 -39.42
N GLU A 86 -115.84 -46.84 -39.42
CA GLU A 86 -115.06 -48.07 -39.13
C GLU A 86 -114.40 -48.07 -37.75
N GLY A 87 -114.52 -46.99 -36.97
CA GLY A 87 -113.81 -46.81 -35.70
C GLY A 87 -112.38 -46.29 -35.88
N ASP A 88 -111.68 -46.11 -34.77
CA ASP A 88 -110.33 -45.55 -34.76
C ASP A 88 -109.29 -46.65 -35.01
N SER A 89 -108.33 -46.37 -35.89
CA SER A 89 -107.16 -47.21 -36.13
C SER A 89 -105.92 -46.49 -35.61
N GLU A 90 -105.02 -47.20 -34.92
CA GLU A 90 -103.84 -46.60 -34.30
C GLU A 90 -102.55 -47.34 -34.63
N ALA A 91 -101.48 -46.59 -34.80
CA ALA A 91 -100.11 -47.08 -34.90
C ALA A 91 -99.25 -46.37 -33.85
N THR A 92 -98.22 -47.06 -33.36
CA THR A 92 -97.30 -46.50 -32.36
C THR A 92 -95.86 -46.63 -32.81
N VAL A 93 -95.04 -45.66 -32.42
CA VAL A 93 -93.58 -45.69 -32.58
C VAL A 93 -92.93 -45.47 -31.22
N ASN A 94 -92.08 -46.42 -30.83
CA ASN A 94 -91.26 -46.25 -29.64
C ASN A 94 -89.99 -45.47 -30.00
N VAL A 95 -89.92 -44.24 -29.53
CA VAL A 95 -88.75 -43.37 -29.67
C VAL A 95 -87.85 -43.58 -28.47
N LYS A 96 -86.64 -44.09 -28.73
CA LYS A 96 -85.57 -44.18 -27.73
C LYS A 96 -84.58 -43.05 -27.97
N ILE A 97 -84.35 -42.25 -26.93
CA ILE A 97 -83.31 -41.22 -26.96
C ILE A 97 -82.04 -41.77 -26.34
N PHE A 98 -80.92 -41.52 -27.01
CA PHE A 98 -79.62 -42.02 -26.61
C PHE A 98 -78.59 -40.89 -26.45
N GLN A 99 -78.04 -40.77 -25.26
CA GLN A 99 -76.91 -39.89 -24.99
C GLN A 99 -75.62 -40.57 -25.44
N LYS A 100 -75.02 -40.07 -26.53
CA LYS A 100 -73.68 -40.44 -27.00
C LYS A 100 -72.64 -40.17 -25.94
N LEU A 101 -71.56 -40.94 -25.97
CA LEU A 101 -70.39 -40.73 -25.11
C LEU A 101 -69.79 -39.33 -25.28
N MET A 102 -69.98 -38.47 -24.28
CA MET A 102 -69.42 -37.13 -24.24
C MET A 102 -68.74 -36.84 -22.90
N PHE A 103 -67.71 -36.00 -22.93
CA PHE A 103 -67.06 -35.50 -21.72
C PHE A 103 -67.69 -34.17 -21.33
N LYS A 104 -67.99 -33.98 -20.04
CA LYS A 104 -68.36 -32.65 -19.54
C LYS A 104 -67.14 -31.72 -19.60
N ASN A 105 -67.35 -30.43 -19.32
CA ASN A 105 -66.27 -29.46 -19.17
C ASN A 105 -65.42 -29.81 -17.95
N ALA A 106 -64.49 -30.76 -18.10
CA ALA A 106 -63.45 -31.01 -17.12
C ALA A 106 -62.43 -29.86 -17.17
N PRO A 107 -62.04 -29.29 -16.01
CA PRO A 107 -61.02 -28.24 -15.98
C PRO A 107 -59.71 -28.78 -16.56
N THR A 108 -59.05 -27.97 -17.38
CA THR A 108 -57.71 -28.21 -17.91
C THR A 108 -56.96 -26.86 -17.99
N PRO A 109 -55.76 -26.72 -17.40
CA PRO A 109 -55.04 -27.74 -16.63
C PRO A 109 -55.68 -28.05 -15.27
N GLN A 110 -55.38 -29.22 -14.70
CA GLN A 110 -55.61 -29.55 -13.30
C GLN A 110 -54.25 -29.54 -12.58
N GLU A 111 -54.17 -28.79 -11.49
CA GLU A 111 -52.91 -28.55 -10.80
C GLU A 111 -52.88 -29.25 -9.44
N PHE A 112 -51.71 -29.78 -9.09
CA PHE A 112 -51.50 -30.49 -7.82
C PHE A 112 -50.15 -30.09 -7.22
N LYS A 113 -50.03 -30.12 -5.89
CA LYS A 113 -48.77 -29.92 -5.17
C LYS A 113 -47.97 -31.22 -5.15
N GLU A 114 -46.66 -31.13 -5.36
CA GLU A 114 -45.77 -32.28 -5.29
C GLU A 114 -45.82 -32.93 -3.89
N GLY A 115 -45.95 -34.26 -3.87
CA GLY A 115 -46.10 -35.05 -2.64
C GLY A 115 -47.54 -35.30 -2.21
N ASP A 116 -48.52 -34.56 -2.73
CA ASP A 116 -49.94 -34.79 -2.43
C ASP A 116 -50.52 -35.96 -3.25
N ASP A 117 -51.65 -36.50 -2.80
CA ASP A 117 -52.44 -37.46 -3.55
C ASP A 117 -53.32 -36.72 -4.58
N ALA A 118 -52.90 -36.73 -5.85
CA ALA A 118 -53.61 -36.06 -6.93
C ALA A 118 -54.79 -36.90 -7.43
N VAL A 119 -55.98 -36.30 -7.57
CA VAL A 119 -57.16 -36.95 -8.17
C VAL A 119 -57.54 -36.21 -9.45
N ILE A 120 -57.22 -36.82 -10.60
CA ILE A 120 -57.50 -36.26 -11.92
C ILE A 120 -58.94 -36.59 -12.28
N VAL A 121 -59.75 -35.53 -12.39
CA VAL A 121 -61.19 -35.62 -12.63
C VAL A 121 -61.46 -35.72 -14.12
N CYS A 122 -62.31 -36.68 -14.50
CA CYS A 122 -62.80 -36.85 -15.86
C CYS A 122 -64.28 -37.21 -15.84
N ASP A 123 -65.12 -36.22 -16.09
CA ASP A 123 -66.57 -36.39 -16.06
C ASP A 123 -67.11 -36.80 -17.43
N VAL A 124 -67.87 -37.89 -17.43
CA VAL A 124 -68.39 -38.53 -18.65
C VAL A 124 -69.91 -38.67 -18.56
N VAL A 125 -70.60 -38.44 -19.68
CA VAL A 125 -72.05 -38.62 -19.82
C VAL A 125 -72.34 -39.53 -21.01
N SER A 126 -73.15 -40.56 -20.76
CA SER A 126 -73.65 -41.49 -21.78
C SER A 126 -74.88 -42.24 -21.29
N SER A 127 -75.73 -42.71 -22.20
CA SER A 127 -76.90 -43.54 -21.85
C SER A 127 -76.55 -44.99 -21.52
N LEU A 128 -75.39 -45.47 -21.99
CA LEU A 128 -74.84 -46.76 -21.59
C LEU A 128 -73.59 -46.55 -20.74
N PRO A 129 -73.31 -47.42 -19.75
CA PRO A 129 -72.14 -47.29 -18.90
C PRO A 129 -70.85 -47.41 -19.73
N PRO A 130 -69.97 -46.40 -19.74
CA PRO A 130 -68.72 -46.45 -20.48
C PRO A 130 -67.63 -47.12 -19.65
N THR A 131 -66.71 -47.81 -20.34
CA THR A 131 -65.42 -48.22 -19.74
C THR A 131 -64.43 -47.09 -19.93
N ILE A 132 -63.85 -46.59 -18.83
CA ILE A 132 -62.85 -45.51 -18.87
C ILE A 132 -61.45 -46.07 -18.81
N ILE A 133 -60.59 -45.62 -19.72
CA ILE A 133 -59.19 -46.00 -19.84
C ILE A 133 -58.34 -44.73 -19.76
N TRP A 134 -57.40 -44.72 -18.83
CA TRP A 134 -56.45 -43.63 -18.68
C TRP A 134 -55.14 -43.93 -19.41
N LYS A 135 -54.66 -42.99 -20.22
CA LYS A 135 -53.36 -43.07 -20.91
C LYS A 135 -52.48 -41.89 -20.55
N HIS A 136 -51.18 -42.14 -20.37
CA HIS A 136 -50.16 -41.10 -20.19
C HIS A 136 -48.97 -41.45 -21.10
N LYS A 137 -48.50 -40.49 -21.91
CA LYS A 137 -47.44 -40.69 -22.93
C LYS A 137 -47.79 -41.85 -23.90
N GLY A 138 -49.07 -41.94 -24.28
CA GLY A 138 -49.58 -42.95 -25.22
C GLY A 138 -49.72 -44.37 -24.66
N ARG A 139 -49.43 -44.62 -23.37
CA ARG A 139 -49.55 -45.94 -22.73
C ARG A 139 -50.64 -45.94 -21.66
N ASP A 140 -51.34 -47.06 -21.52
CA ASP A 140 -52.34 -47.25 -20.46
C ASP A 140 -51.68 -47.15 -19.09
N VAL A 141 -52.25 -46.32 -18.23
CA VAL A 141 -51.72 -46.03 -16.90
C VAL A 141 -51.76 -47.28 -16.01
N ILE A 142 -52.78 -48.12 -16.15
CA ILE A 142 -52.95 -49.38 -15.41
C ILE A 142 -51.86 -50.42 -15.78
N LEU A 143 -51.23 -50.30 -16.95
CA LEU A 143 -50.12 -51.17 -17.36
C LEU A 143 -48.76 -50.71 -16.81
N LYS A 144 -48.69 -49.53 -16.16
CA LYS A 144 -47.50 -49.13 -15.42
C LYS A 144 -47.40 -50.01 -14.17
N LYS A 145 -46.23 -50.64 -13.93
CA LYS A 145 -45.94 -51.36 -12.68
C LYS A 145 -45.87 -50.45 -11.44
N ASP A 146 -46.28 -49.19 -11.56
CA ASP A 146 -46.22 -48.18 -10.50
C ASP A 146 -47.54 -48.19 -9.72
N VAL A 147 -47.47 -48.67 -8.48
CA VAL A 147 -48.63 -48.84 -7.57
C VAL A 147 -49.26 -47.52 -7.12
N ARG A 148 -48.65 -46.37 -7.43
CA ARG A 148 -49.19 -45.05 -7.08
C ARG A 148 -50.39 -44.66 -7.94
N PHE A 149 -50.51 -45.21 -9.15
CA PHE A 149 -51.60 -44.90 -10.08
C PHE A 149 -52.79 -45.82 -9.81
N ILE A 150 -53.93 -45.25 -9.44
CA ILE A 150 -55.13 -45.98 -9.05
C ILE A 150 -56.33 -45.38 -9.79
N VAL A 151 -57.05 -46.21 -10.55
CA VAL A 151 -58.34 -45.80 -11.11
C VAL A 151 -59.42 -46.08 -10.07
N LEU A 152 -60.11 -45.03 -9.65
CA LEU A 152 -61.15 -45.08 -8.62
C LEU A 152 -62.46 -45.64 -9.17
N SER A 153 -63.37 -46.02 -8.27
CA SER A 153 -64.69 -46.57 -8.64
C SER A 153 -65.58 -45.60 -9.41
N ASN A 154 -65.33 -44.29 -9.30
CA ASN A 154 -65.98 -43.24 -10.08
C ASN A 154 -65.26 -42.92 -11.40
N ASN A 155 -64.27 -43.74 -11.80
CA ASN A 155 -63.43 -43.62 -12.99
C ASN A 155 -62.41 -42.47 -13.00
N TYR A 156 -62.21 -41.76 -11.89
CA TYR A 156 -61.13 -40.78 -11.77
C TYR A 156 -59.78 -41.47 -11.59
N LEU A 157 -58.71 -40.81 -12.02
CA LEU A 157 -57.35 -41.31 -11.83
C LEU A 157 -56.73 -40.66 -10.59
N GLN A 158 -56.48 -41.44 -9.55
CA GLN A 158 -55.67 -41.04 -8.41
C GLN A 158 -54.19 -41.37 -8.65
N ILE A 159 -53.29 -40.46 -8.30
CA ILE A 159 -51.84 -40.65 -8.26
C ILE A 159 -51.38 -40.34 -6.84
N ARG A 160 -50.96 -41.35 -6.09
CA ARG A 160 -50.44 -41.15 -4.73
C ARG A 160 -49.06 -40.52 -4.72
N GLY A 161 -48.86 -39.50 -3.89
CA GLY A 161 -47.60 -38.75 -3.83
C GLY A 161 -47.10 -38.35 -5.22
N ILE A 162 -47.87 -37.50 -5.90
CA ILE A 162 -47.58 -37.05 -7.25
C ILE A 162 -46.20 -36.36 -7.29
N LYS A 163 -45.38 -36.70 -8.29
CA LYS A 163 -44.04 -36.13 -8.47
C LYS A 163 -44.00 -35.21 -9.67
N LYS A 164 -43.05 -34.28 -9.72
CA LYS A 164 -42.86 -33.42 -10.91
C LYS A 164 -42.69 -34.23 -12.21
N THR A 165 -42.10 -35.42 -12.13
CA THR A 165 -41.95 -36.35 -13.27
C THR A 165 -43.26 -36.95 -13.80
N ASP A 166 -44.34 -36.90 -13.00
CA ASP A 166 -45.67 -37.37 -13.38
C ASP A 166 -46.47 -36.31 -14.15
N GLU A 167 -45.98 -35.08 -14.23
CA GLU A 167 -46.55 -34.00 -15.02
C GLU A 167 -46.69 -34.38 -16.50
N GLY A 168 -47.75 -33.88 -17.13
CA GLY A 168 -47.98 -34.04 -18.56
C GLY A 168 -49.44 -34.20 -18.94
N THR A 169 -49.67 -34.56 -20.20
CA THR A 169 -51.01 -34.76 -20.75
C THR A 169 -51.49 -36.18 -20.45
N TYR A 170 -52.61 -36.27 -19.74
CA TYR A 170 -53.34 -37.51 -19.46
C TYR A 170 -54.57 -37.58 -20.36
N ARG A 171 -54.72 -38.69 -21.07
CA ARG A 171 -55.89 -38.95 -21.91
C ARG A 171 -56.88 -39.82 -21.14
N CYS A 172 -58.06 -39.28 -20.91
CA CYS A 172 -59.21 -40.02 -20.44
C CYS A 172 -60.02 -40.50 -21.65
N GLU A 173 -60.00 -41.80 -21.93
CA GLU A 173 -60.64 -42.41 -23.09
C GLU A 173 -61.82 -43.26 -22.64
N GLY A 174 -63.02 -42.90 -23.08
CA GLY A 174 -64.23 -43.67 -22.82
C GLY A 174 -64.54 -44.61 -23.98
N ARG A 175 -65.01 -45.82 -23.66
CA ARG A 175 -65.40 -46.83 -24.66
C ARG A 175 -66.74 -47.46 -24.30
N ILE A 176 -67.65 -47.54 -25.27
CA ILE A 176 -68.92 -48.28 -25.17
C ILE A 176 -68.89 -49.40 -26.21
N LEU A 177 -68.37 -50.56 -25.83
CA LEU A 177 -68.12 -51.69 -26.74
C LEU A 177 -69.40 -52.17 -27.45
N ALA A 178 -70.55 -52.16 -26.76
CA ALA A 178 -71.83 -52.57 -27.31
C ALA A 178 -72.29 -51.73 -28.53
N ARG A 179 -71.77 -50.50 -28.68
CA ARG A 179 -72.11 -49.57 -29.77
C ARG A 179 -70.90 -49.16 -30.62
N GLY A 180 -69.71 -49.66 -30.29
CA GLY A 180 -68.47 -49.25 -30.97
C GLY A 180 -68.10 -47.77 -30.76
N GLU A 181 -68.65 -47.09 -29.75
CA GLU A 181 -68.36 -45.68 -29.48
C GLU A 181 -67.05 -45.54 -28.72
N ILE A 182 -66.18 -44.67 -29.22
CA ILE A 182 -64.92 -44.28 -28.59
C ILE A 182 -64.80 -42.77 -28.67
N ASN A 183 -64.53 -42.14 -27.54
CA ASN A 183 -64.26 -40.71 -27.47
C ASN A 183 -63.22 -40.46 -26.37
N PHE A 184 -62.50 -39.36 -26.41
CA PHE A 184 -61.48 -39.05 -25.40
C PHE A 184 -61.39 -37.55 -25.09
N LYS A 185 -60.85 -37.25 -23.91
CA LYS A 185 -60.45 -35.91 -23.51
C LYS A 185 -59.02 -35.94 -22.98
N ASP A 186 -58.20 -35.02 -23.51
CA ASP A 186 -56.86 -34.78 -23.00
C ASP A 186 -56.93 -33.73 -21.89
N ILE A 187 -56.34 -34.06 -20.74
CA ILE A 187 -56.28 -33.25 -19.52
C ILE A 187 -54.81 -32.94 -19.25
N GLN A 188 -54.46 -31.66 -19.19
CA GLN A 188 -53.13 -31.25 -18.79
C GLN A 188 -53.01 -31.28 -17.27
N VAL A 189 -52.09 -32.08 -16.75
CA VAL A 189 -51.75 -32.11 -15.32
C VAL A 189 -50.50 -31.29 -15.12
N ILE A 190 -50.53 -30.35 -14.17
CA ILE A 190 -49.38 -29.53 -13.76
C ILE A 190 -49.05 -29.89 -12.31
N VAL A 191 -47.76 -30.09 -12.03
CA VAL A 191 -47.27 -30.37 -10.67
C VAL A 191 -46.46 -29.18 -10.18
N ASN A 192 -46.96 -28.54 -9.14
CA ASN A 192 -46.35 -27.41 -8.47
C ASN A 192 -45.41 -27.92 -7.36
N VAL A 193 -44.14 -27.51 -7.41
CA VAL A 193 -43.09 -27.91 -6.47
C VAL A 193 -42.95 -26.81 -5.40
N PRO A 194 -43.13 -27.13 -4.11
CA PRO A 194 -42.96 -26.17 -3.02
C PRO A 194 -41.55 -25.58 -3.01
N PRO A 195 -41.37 -24.34 -2.51
CA PRO A 195 -40.06 -23.72 -2.45
C PRO A 195 -39.11 -24.49 -1.52
N SER A 196 -37.83 -24.48 -1.85
CA SER A 196 -36.74 -24.85 -0.96
C SER A 196 -35.73 -23.72 -0.96
N VAL A 197 -35.27 -23.29 0.22
CA VAL A 197 -34.39 -22.14 0.39
C VAL A 197 -33.14 -22.54 1.15
N ARG A 198 -32.00 -22.02 0.72
CA ARG A 198 -30.72 -22.19 1.42
C ARG A 198 -29.97 -20.87 1.44
N ALA A 199 -29.61 -20.41 2.63
CA ALA A 199 -28.66 -19.31 2.76
C ALA A 199 -27.27 -19.74 2.26
N ARG A 200 -26.60 -18.89 1.47
CA ARG A 200 -25.23 -19.11 1.01
C ARG A 200 -24.21 -18.91 2.12
N GLN A 201 -24.50 -17.97 3.01
CA GLN A 201 -23.73 -17.74 4.24
C GLN A 201 -24.05 -18.87 5.22
N SER A 202 -23.05 -19.38 5.96
CA SER A 202 -23.30 -20.36 7.01
C SER A 202 -24.35 -19.81 7.98
N THR A 203 -25.31 -20.64 8.41
CA THR A 203 -26.42 -20.30 9.32
C THR A 203 -26.00 -19.64 10.65
N MET A 204 -24.70 -19.52 10.93
CA MET A 204 -24.18 -18.97 12.17
C MET A 204 -23.30 -17.73 12.04
N ASN A 205 -22.81 -17.28 10.87
CA ASN A 205 -21.91 -16.11 10.84
C ASN A 205 -21.79 -15.45 9.45
N ALA A 206 -22.76 -14.63 9.04
CA ALA A 206 -22.42 -13.57 8.08
C ALA A 206 -21.65 -12.48 8.84
N THR A 207 -20.58 -11.95 8.26
CA THR A 207 -19.75 -10.94 8.93
C THR A 207 -19.53 -9.74 8.03
N ALA A 208 -19.67 -8.55 8.57
CA ALA A 208 -19.42 -7.30 7.84
C ALA A 208 -18.59 -6.33 8.67
N ASN A 209 -17.77 -5.53 8.00
CA ASN A 209 -17.05 -4.45 8.65
C ASN A 209 -17.88 -3.16 8.57
N LEU A 210 -17.84 -2.35 9.63
CA LEU A 210 -18.46 -1.02 9.63
C LEU A 210 -18.10 -0.22 8.36
N SER A 211 -19.07 0.51 7.82
CA SER A 211 -19.05 1.31 6.59
C SER A 211 -18.82 0.55 5.27
N GLN A 212 -18.52 -0.75 5.30
CA GLN A 212 -18.44 -1.56 4.09
C GLN A 212 -19.84 -1.99 3.64
N SER A 213 -19.94 -2.55 2.44
CA SER A 213 -21.17 -3.19 1.97
C SER A 213 -21.06 -4.70 2.13
N VAL A 214 -22.16 -5.35 2.48
CA VAL A 214 -22.25 -6.82 2.56
C VAL A 214 -23.45 -7.27 1.75
N THR A 215 -23.31 -8.42 1.08
CA THR A 215 -24.42 -9.06 0.37
C THR A 215 -24.78 -10.35 1.08
N LEU A 216 -26.03 -10.44 1.52
CA LEU A 216 -26.66 -11.66 2.01
C LEU A 216 -27.34 -12.34 0.82
N ALA A 217 -27.28 -13.66 0.72
CA ALA A 217 -27.78 -14.37 -0.46
C ALA A 217 -28.45 -15.67 -0.10
N CYS A 218 -29.60 -15.94 -0.73
CA CYS A 218 -30.34 -17.16 -0.59
C CYS A 218 -30.60 -17.78 -1.96
N ASP A 219 -30.32 -19.08 -2.06
CA ASP A 219 -30.66 -19.87 -3.23
C ASP A 219 -32.03 -20.49 -3.00
N ALA A 220 -33.01 -20.10 -3.83
CA ALA A 220 -34.37 -20.63 -3.80
C ALA A 220 -34.64 -21.48 -5.06
N ASP A 221 -35.28 -22.63 -4.88
CA ASP A 221 -35.72 -23.53 -5.96
C ASP A 221 -37.19 -23.92 -5.75
N GLY A 222 -37.94 -24.14 -6.82
CA GLY A 222 -39.37 -24.43 -6.77
C GLY A 222 -40.08 -24.21 -8.11
N PHE A 223 -41.32 -24.70 -8.22
CA PHE A 223 -42.13 -24.51 -9.43
C PHE A 223 -43.60 -24.18 -9.11
N PRO A 224 -44.17 -23.08 -9.62
CA PRO A 224 -43.50 -22.01 -10.38
C PRO A 224 -42.33 -21.39 -9.60
N GLU A 225 -41.44 -20.70 -10.32
CA GLU A 225 -40.30 -20.01 -9.71
C GLU A 225 -40.79 -19.16 -8.52
N PRO A 226 -40.24 -19.38 -7.31
CA PRO A 226 -40.70 -18.68 -6.13
C PRO A 226 -40.22 -17.23 -6.10
N THR A 227 -41.02 -16.36 -5.49
CA THR A 227 -40.61 -14.98 -5.20
C THR A 227 -39.87 -14.97 -3.86
N VAL A 228 -38.71 -14.33 -3.80
CA VAL A 228 -37.90 -14.22 -2.58
C VAL A 228 -38.08 -12.83 -1.96
N THR A 229 -38.50 -12.81 -0.70
CA THR A 229 -38.60 -11.60 0.14
C THR A 229 -37.69 -11.72 1.36
N TRP A 230 -37.44 -10.61 2.05
CA TRP A 230 -36.54 -10.58 3.20
C TRP A 230 -37.17 -9.87 4.40
N THR A 231 -36.85 -10.34 5.60
CA THR A 231 -37.17 -9.68 6.87
C THR A 231 -35.89 -9.36 7.65
N LYS A 232 -35.94 -8.32 8.48
CA LYS A 232 -34.91 -7.95 9.47
C LYS A 232 -35.56 -7.92 10.84
N ASP A 233 -35.08 -8.75 11.77
CA ASP A 233 -35.65 -8.91 13.13
C ASP A 233 -37.17 -9.16 13.12
N GLY A 234 -37.67 -9.88 12.12
CA GLY A 234 -39.09 -10.22 11.93
C GLY A 234 -39.92 -9.20 11.15
N GLU A 235 -39.39 -8.01 10.86
CA GLU A 235 -40.10 -6.97 10.09
C GLU A 235 -39.77 -7.07 8.58
N PRO A 236 -40.76 -7.01 7.67
CA PRO A 236 -40.53 -7.05 6.23
C PRO A 236 -39.66 -5.87 5.74
N LEU A 237 -38.56 -6.15 5.04
CA LEU A 237 -37.68 -5.10 4.53
C LEU A 237 -38.34 -4.20 3.47
N GLU A 238 -39.37 -4.70 2.78
CA GLU A 238 -40.21 -3.93 1.84
C GLU A 238 -41.01 -2.81 2.54
N GLU A 239 -41.19 -2.87 3.86
CA GLU A 239 -41.90 -1.85 4.65
C GLU A 239 -40.93 -0.87 5.35
N VAL A 240 -39.64 -1.20 5.41
CA VAL A 240 -38.59 -0.48 6.16
C VAL A 240 -37.67 0.34 5.23
N VAL A 241 -37.99 0.40 3.93
CA VAL A 241 -37.07 0.77 2.84
C VAL A 241 -36.42 2.15 2.99
N ASP A 242 -35.21 2.16 3.54
CA ASP A 242 -34.17 3.12 3.17
C ASP A 242 -33.50 2.59 1.89
N GLU A 243 -33.94 3.08 0.74
CA GLU A 243 -33.43 2.69 -0.59
C GLU A 243 -31.92 2.99 -0.75
N ASP A 244 -31.36 3.89 0.06
CA ASP A 244 -29.93 4.19 0.07
C ASP A 244 -29.13 3.18 0.93
N LYS A 245 -29.80 2.41 1.79
CA LYS A 245 -29.20 1.43 2.71
C LYS A 245 -29.34 0.00 2.19
N PHE A 246 -30.52 -0.39 1.73
CA PHE A 246 -30.80 -1.77 1.28
C PHE A 246 -31.08 -1.80 -0.22
N SER A 247 -30.49 -2.75 -0.93
CA SER A 247 -30.79 -2.98 -2.35
C SER A 247 -30.91 -4.47 -2.65
N LEU A 248 -32.03 -4.87 -3.26
CA LEU A 248 -32.31 -6.24 -3.67
C LEU A 248 -31.90 -6.49 -5.12
N SER A 249 -31.49 -7.71 -5.44
CA SER A 249 -31.33 -8.18 -6.82
C SER A 249 -32.69 -8.25 -7.53
N TYR A 250 -32.65 -8.38 -8.86
CA TYR A 250 -33.88 -8.44 -9.68
C TYR A 250 -34.81 -9.60 -9.30
N ASP A 251 -34.24 -10.73 -8.87
CA ASP A 251 -34.95 -11.94 -8.45
C ASP A 251 -35.14 -12.03 -6.92
N GLY A 252 -34.70 -10.99 -6.17
CA GLY A 252 -34.76 -10.96 -4.70
C GLY A 252 -33.78 -11.90 -3.99
N SER A 253 -33.00 -12.70 -4.72
CA SER A 253 -32.11 -13.72 -4.13
C SER A 253 -30.92 -13.12 -3.37
N GLU A 254 -30.53 -11.87 -3.65
CA GLU A 254 -29.43 -11.17 -3.00
C GLU A 254 -29.91 -9.86 -2.37
N LEU A 255 -29.64 -9.69 -1.08
CA LEU A 255 -29.84 -8.47 -0.31
C LEU A 255 -28.48 -7.81 -0.05
N GLN A 256 -28.22 -6.67 -0.68
CA GLN A 256 -27.06 -5.85 -0.40
C GLN A 256 -27.40 -4.78 0.66
N ILE A 257 -26.61 -4.76 1.74
CA ILE A 257 -26.64 -3.76 2.80
C ILE A 257 -25.44 -2.84 2.60
N ARG A 258 -25.70 -1.55 2.34
CA ARG A 258 -24.70 -0.51 2.08
C ARG A 258 -24.36 0.23 3.38
N ARG A 259 -23.10 0.70 3.49
CA ARG A 259 -22.64 1.52 4.63
C ARG A 259 -23.01 0.87 5.97
N VAL A 260 -22.64 -0.39 6.17
CA VAL A 260 -23.01 -1.17 7.36
C VAL A 260 -22.68 -0.42 8.64
N ASP A 261 -23.62 -0.37 9.58
CA ASP A 261 -23.45 0.20 10.91
C ASP A 261 -23.84 -0.83 11.98
N LYS A 262 -23.72 -0.49 13.27
CA LYS A 262 -23.96 -1.45 14.35
C LYS A 262 -25.45 -1.86 14.47
N SER A 263 -26.39 -1.06 13.97
CA SER A 263 -27.81 -1.40 13.96
C SER A 263 -28.19 -2.43 12.89
N ASP A 264 -27.29 -2.72 11.96
CA ASP A 264 -27.46 -3.80 10.98
C ASP A 264 -27.07 -5.18 11.54
N GLU A 265 -26.51 -5.25 12.75
CA GLU A 265 -26.33 -6.52 13.45
C GLU A 265 -27.70 -7.04 13.90
N ALA A 266 -28.22 -8.00 13.13
CA ALA A 266 -29.60 -8.47 13.23
C ALA A 266 -29.74 -9.90 12.68
N GLU A 267 -30.92 -10.48 12.90
CA GLU A 267 -31.37 -11.69 12.22
C GLU A 267 -32.07 -11.33 10.91
N TYR A 268 -31.56 -11.83 9.80
CA TYR A 268 -32.15 -11.68 8.48
C TYR A 268 -32.75 -13.01 8.02
N ILE A 269 -34.00 -13.01 7.58
CA ILE A 269 -34.67 -14.21 7.09
C ILE A 269 -35.10 -13.97 5.65
N CYS A 270 -34.64 -14.81 4.73
CA CYS A 270 -35.14 -14.83 3.36
C CYS A 270 -36.28 -15.85 3.26
N ILE A 271 -37.40 -15.43 2.68
CA ILE A 271 -38.62 -16.22 2.56
C ILE A 271 -38.88 -16.40 1.07
N ALA A 272 -39.00 -17.65 0.60
CA ALA A 272 -39.38 -17.94 -0.77
C ALA A 272 -40.79 -18.50 -0.82
N GLU A 273 -41.66 -17.86 -1.61
CA GLU A 273 -43.07 -18.21 -1.72
C GLU A 273 -43.47 -18.49 -3.17
N ASN A 274 -44.25 -19.56 -3.37
CA ASN A 274 -44.99 -19.78 -4.61
C ASN A 274 -46.37 -20.39 -4.29
N LYS A 275 -47.18 -20.62 -5.32
CA LYS A 275 -48.53 -21.21 -5.14
C LYS A 275 -48.57 -22.63 -4.54
N ALA A 276 -47.43 -23.31 -4.40
CA ALA A 276 -47.32 -24.63 -3.75
C ALA A 276 -46.94 -24.54 -2.26
N GLY A 277 -46.41 -23.40 -1.80
CA GLY A 277 -46.07 -23.18 -0.39
C GLY A 277 -44.99 -22.13 -0.20
N GLU A 278 -44.39 -22.20 0.98
CA GLU A 278 -43.42 -21.23 1.50
C GLU A 278 -42.28 -21.98 2.21
N ALA A 279 -41.07 -21.47 2.12
CA ALA A 279 -39.91 -21.93 2.88
C ALA A 279 -38.98 -20.76 3.20
N ASP A 280 -38.27 -20.83 4.32
CA ASP A 280 -37.38 -19.77 4.80
C ASP A 280 -35.95 -20.26 5.10
N ALA A 281 -35.00 -19.31 5.15
CA ALA A 281 -33.68 -19.54 5.69
C ALA A 281 -33.16 -18.33 6.47
N THR A 282 -32.55 -18.60 7.62
CA THR A 282 -32.06 -17.59 8.57
C THR A 282 -30.56 -17.31 8.40
N ILE A 283 -30.19 -16.03 8.48
CA ILE A 283 -28.82 -15.51 8.46
C ILE A 283 -28.63 -14.54 9.64
N HIS A 284 -27.69 -14.87 10.53
CA HIS A 284 -27.27 -13.94 11.58
C HIS A 284 -26.08 -13.09 11.09
N LEU A 285 -26.27 -11.78 11.00
CA LEU A 285 -25.23 -10.84 10.60
C LEU A 285 -24.51 -10.29 11.84
N LYS A 286 -23.20 -10.56 11.96
CA LYS A 286 -22.32 -9.96 12.97
C LYS A 286 -21.54 -8.79 12.36
N VAL A 287 -21.59 -7.62 13.01
CA VAL A 287 -20.87 -6.43 12.54
C VAL A 287 -19.60 -6.22 13.36
N PHE A 288 -18.45 -6.31 12.69
CA PHE A 288 -17.13 -6.05 13.23
C PHE A 288 -16.66 -4.62 12.95
N ALA A 289 -15.81 -4.12 13.84
CA ALA A 289 -15.24 -2.79 13.78
C ALA A 289 -13.72 -2.89 13.79
N LYS A 290 -13.08 -2.27 12.78
CA LYS A 290 -11.64 -2.03 12.82
C LYS A 290 -11.28 -1.25 14.09
N PRO A 291 -10.06 -1.42 14.63
CA PRO A 291 -9.63 -0.68 15.79
C PRO A 291 -9.65 0.82 15.50
N LYS A 292 -10.01 1.61 16.51
CA LYS A 292 -9.91 3.06 16.48
C LYS A 292 -9.40 3.54 17.83
N ILE A 293 -8.26 4.20 17.84
CA ILE A 293 -7.69 4.80 19.04
C ILE A 293 -8.58 5.98 19.46
N THR A 294 -9.09 5.91 20.69
CA THR A 294 -10.02 6.88 21.24
C THR A 294 -9.35 7.89 22.15
N TYR A 295 -8.21 7.52 22.74
CA TYR A 295 -7.49 8.40 23.66
C TYR A 295 -5.98 8.13 23.61
N VAL A 296 -5.25 9.22 23.43
CA VAL A 296 -3.81 9.39 23.62
C VAL A 296 -3.59 10.79 24.16
N GLU A 297 -2.59 10.98 25.01
CA GLU A 297 -2.27 12.29 25.58
C GLU A 297 -0.77 12.49 25.61
N ASN A 298 -0.31 13.68 25.20
CA ASN A 298 1.07 14.09 25.41
C ASN A 298 1.30 14.27 26.91
N LYS A 299 2.47 13.84 27.38
CA LYS A 299 2.85 13.97 28.80
C LYS A 299 4.10 14.80 28.92
N THR A 300 4.21 15.47 30.05
CA THR A 300 5.42 16.16 30.48
C THR A 300 5.84 15.56 31.81
N ALA A 301 7.10 15.18 31.93
CA ALA A 301 7.71 14.67 33.15
C ALA A 301 8.93 15.50 33.53
N MET A 302 9.39 15.40 34.77
CA MET A 302 10.66 15.99 35.21
C MET A 302 11.73 14.91 35.35
N GLU A 303 12.97 15.20 34.93
CA GLU A 303 14.16 14.40 35.26
C GLU A 303 14.24 14.40 36.80
N LEU A 304 14.18 13.20 37.41
CA LEU A 304 13.98 12.91 38.86
C LEU A 304 12.55 12.55 39.32
N GLU A 305 11.53 12.59 38.46
CA GLU A 305 10.27 11.91 38.79
C GLU A 305 10.47 10.39 38.85
N ASP A 306 9.89 9.74 39.86
CA ASP A 306 10.02 8.29 40.07
C ASP A 306 9.50 7.49 38.86
N GLN A 307 8.37 7.93 38.29
CA GLN A 307 7.76 7.29 37.13
C GLN A 307 6.72 8.17 36.43
N ILE A 308 6.55 7.95 35.12
CA ILE A 308 5.45 8.50 34.32
C ILE A 308 4.72 7.37 33.59
N THR A 309 3.40 7.52 33.43
CA THR A 309 2.57 6.55 32.70
C THR A 309 1.95 7.19 31.46
N LEU A 310 2.24 6.60 30.31
CA LEU A 310 1.61 6.87 29.03
C LEU A 310 0.41 5.92 28.87
N THR A 311 -0.74 6.45 28.47
CA THR A 311 -2.00 5.67 28.35
C THR A 311 -2.54 5.78 26.94
N CYS A 312 -2.92 4.63 26.37
CA CYS A 312 -3.59 4.54 25.08
C CYS A 312 -4.86 3.70 25.24
N GLU A 313 -5.98 4.24 24.74
CA GLU A 313 -7.26 3.55 24.73
C GLU A 313 -7.75 3.37 23.30
N ALA A 314 -8.34 2.21 23.00
CA ALA A 314 -8.86 1.90 21.69
C ALA A 314 -10.23 1.20 21.74
N SER A 315 -11.08 1.59 20.80
CA SER A 315 -12.32 0.90 20.46
C SER A 315 -12.09 -0.07 19.29
N GLY A 316 -13.03 -0.98 19.07
CA GLY A 316 -12.92 -2.06 18.07
C GLY A 316 -13.68 -3.31 18.50
N ASP A 317 -14.06 -4.12 17.53
CA ASP A 317 -14.74 -5.41 17.70
C ASP A 317 -14.24 -6.35 16.58
N PRO A 318 -13.45 -7.41 16.87
CA PRO A 318 -13.06 -7.87 18.21
C PRO A 318 -12.21 -6.86 18.99
N ILE A 319 -12.19 -6.99 20.32
CA ILE A 319 -11.42 -6.11 21.22
C ILE A 319 -9.96 -6.07 20.74
N PRO A 320 -9.41 -4.89 20.42
CA PRO A 320 -8.08 -4.80 19.84
C PRO A 320 -6.98 -5.02 20.87
N SER A 321 -5.88 -5.65 20.45
CA SER A 321 -4.62 -5.63 21.20
C SER A 321 -3.88 -4.33 20.93
N ILE A 322 -3.37 -3.68 21.97
CA ILE A 322 -2.59 -2.45 21.86
C ILE A 322 -1.11 -2.78 22.09
N THR A 323 -0.23 -2.28 21.23
CA THR A 323 1.23 -2.37 21.33
C THR A 323 1.87 -0.99 21.29
N TRP A 324 3.12 -0.89 21.72
CA TRP A 324 3.87 0.37 21.81
C TRP A 324 5.16 0.30 21.00
N ARG A 325 5.61 1.44 20.49
CA ARG A 325 6.94 1.60 19.91
C ARG A 325 7.46 3.02 20.11
N THR A 326 8.78 3.16 20.16
CA THR A 326 9.47 4.44 20.03
C THR A 326 9.96 4.61 18.59
N SER A 327 10.63 5.72 18.29
CA SER A 327 11.28 5.95 17.00
C SER A 327 12.36 4.91 16.65
N THR A 328 12.96 4.25 17.65
CA THR A 328 14.11 3.36 17.49
C THR A 328 13.84 1.91 17.88
N ARG A 329 12.73 1.63 18.58
CA ARG A 329 12.48 0.32 19.21
C ARG A 329 11.01 -0.03 19.27
N ASN A 330 10.68 -1.28 18.94
CA ASN A 330 9.39 -1.87 19.29
C ASN A 330 9.39 -2.30 20.76
N ILE A 331 8.36 -1.92 21.51
CA ILE A 331 8.17 -2.30 22.91
C ILE A 331 7.09 -3.38 22.95
N SER A 332 7.50 -4.60 23.28
CA SER A 332 6.62 -5.73 23.37
C SER A 332 5.63 -5.61 24.53
N ASN A 333 4.45 -6.21 24.36
CA ASN A 333 3.51 -6.36 25.46
C ASN A 333 4.14 -7.32 26.48
N GLU A 334 4.05 -6.96 27.76
CA GLU A 334 4.67 -7.68 28.89
C GLU A 334 6.19 -7.46 29.05
N GLU A 335 6.79 -6.57 28.25
CA GLU A 335 8.19 -6.22 28.42
C GLU A 335 8.42 -5.58 29.79
N LYS A 336 9.20 -6.27 30.60
CA LYS A 336 10.04 -5.66 31.63
C LYS A 336 11.43 -5.64 31.04
N THR A 337 11.95 -4.46 30.76
CA THR A 337 13.34 -4.32 30.34
C THR A 337 14.26 -4.96 31.39
N LEU A 338 15.47 -5.39 30.98
CA LEU A 338 16.46 -5.99 31.89
C LEU A 338 16.81 -5.08 33.08
N ASP A 339 16.73 -3.76 32.87
CA ASP A 339 16.89 -2.73 33.90
C ASP A 339 15.60 -2.42 34.68
N GLY A 340 14.46 -3.00 34.30
CA GLY A 340 13.16 -2.84 34.94
C GLY A 340 12.50 -1.47 34.77
N ARG A 341 13.09 -0.57 33.95
CA ARG A 341 12.60 0.81 33.78
C ARG A 341 11.31 0.93 33.00
N ILE A 342 11.07 0.05 32.01
CA ILE A 342 9.83 0.06 31.23
C ILE A 342 8.93 -1.08 31.69
N VAL A 343 7.66 -0.76 31.98
CA VAL A 343 6.62 -1.72 32.33
C VAL A 343 5.35 -1.45 31.53
N VAL A 344 4.97 -2.40 30.68
CA VAL A 344 3.70 -2.34 29.92
C VAL A 344 2.62 -3.16 30.63
N ARG A 345 1.43 -2.58 30.79
CA ARG A 345 0.23 -3.25 31.30
C ARG A 345 -0.93 -3.04 30.34
N SER A 346 -1.46 -4.12 29.79
CA SER A 346 -2.59 -4.09 28.85
C SER A 346 -3.78 -4.83 29.44
N HIS A 347 -4.95 -4.18 29.46
CA HIS A 347 -6.19 -4.80 29.90
C HIS A 347 -7.36 -4.35 29.02
N ALA A 348 -7.96 -5.31 28.31
CA ALA A 348 -9.06 -5.08 27.38
C ALA A 348 -8.77 -3.97 26.35
N ARG A 349 -9.43 -2.81 26.49
CA ARG A 349 -9.38 -1.67 25.55
C ARG A 349 -8.30 -0.63 25.90
N VAL A 350 -7.56 -0.83 26.98
CA VAL A 350 -6.60 0.13 27.51
C VAL A 350 -5.23 -0.51 27.66
N SER A 351 -4.19 0.21 27.27
CA SER A 351 -2.81 -0.14 27.56
C SER A 351 -2.08 1.05 28.17
N SER A 352 -1.26 0.76 29.17
CA SER A 352 -0.44 1.73 29.88
C SER A 352 1.02 1.32 29.84
N LEU A 353 1.88 2.24 29.39
CA LEU A 353 3.32 2.11 29.41
C LEU A 353 3.87 3.00 30.53
N THR A 354 4.46 2.39 31.55
CA THR A 354 5.10 3.10 32.66
C THR A 354 6.60 3.12 32.47
N LEU A 355 7.20 4.31 32.47
CA LEU A 355 8.64 4.55 32.53
C LEU A 355 9.00 4.89 33.97
N LYS A 356 10.07 4.28 34.50
CA LYS A 356 10.64 4.56 35.83
C LYS A 356 12.02 5.19 35.69
N ASP A 357 12.43 5.91 36.72
CA ASP A 357 13.74 6.59 36.79
C ASP A 357 13.94 7.50 35.57
N ILE A 358 13.07 8.52 35.45
CA ILE A 358 12.94 9.33 34.25
C ILE A 358 14.25 10.06 33.92
N GLN A 359 14.72 9.86 32.68
CA GLN A 359 15.91 10.51 32.13
C GLN A 359 15.54 11.44 30.97
N TYR A 360 16.35 12.47 30.74
CA TYR A 360 16.15 13.37 29.60
C TYR A 360 16.15 12.65 28.24
N THR A 361 16.82 11.49 28.15
CA THR A 361 16.85 10.64 26.95
C THR A 361 15.56 9.85 26.70
N ASP A 362 14.65 9.77 27.67
CA ASP A 362 13.36 9.12 27.50
C ASP A 362 12.35 10.01 26.76
N ALA A 363 12.68 11.30 26.56
CA ALA A 363 11.87 12.24 25.80
C ALA A 363 11.77 11.83 24.31
N GLY A 364 10.59 12.03 23.72
CA GLY A 364 10.38 11.77 22.30
C GLY A 364 8.99 11.26 21.96
N GLU A 365 8.88 10.73 20.74
CA GLU A 365 7.64 10.16 20.21
C GLU A 365 7.46 8.70 20.65
N TYR A 366 6.28 8.42 21.20
CA TYR A 366 5.78 7.09 21.50
C TYR A 366 4.53 6.83 20.65
N VAL A 367 4.52 5.75 19.89
CA VAL A 367 3.38 5.39 19.05
C VAL A 367 2.68 4.21 19.68
N CYS A 368 1.40 4.38 19.99
CA CYS A 368 0.53 3.26 20.32
C CYS A 368 -0.20 2.78 19.08
N THR A 369 -0.36 1.46 19.00
CA THR A 369 -0.89 0.80 17.83
C THR A 369 -1.93 -0.23 18.29
N ALA A 370 -3.18 -0.05 17.87
CA ALA A 370 -4.29 -0.94 18.19
C ALA A 370 -4.59 -1.84 16.99
N SER A 371 -4.59 -3.16 17.16
CA SER A 371 -4.81 -4.15 16.10
C SER A 371 -5.85 -5.21 16.49
N ASN A 372 -6.67 -5.63 15.53
CA ASN A 372 -7.52 -6.81 15.61
C ASN A 372 -7.51 -7.56 14.26
N THR A 373 -8.33 -8.60 14.10
CA THR A 373 -8.42 -9.38 12.86
C THR A 373 -8.93 -8.60 11.65
N ILE A 374 -9.55 -7.44 11.85
CA ILE A 374 -10.12 -6.59 10.79
C ILE A 374 -9.12 -5.56 10.30
N GLY A 375 -8.23 -5.07 11.16
CA GLY A 375 -7.24 -4.08 10.78
C GLY A 375 -6.51 -3.48 11.97
N GLN A 376 -5.95 -2.29 11.74
CA GLN A 376 -5.07 -1.61 12.68
C GLN A 376 -5.25 -0.09 12.60
N ASP A 377 -5.07 0.59 13.72
CA ASP A 377 -4.96 2.04 13.85
C ASP A 377 -3.73 2.39 14.69
N SER A 378 -3.12 3.55 14.47
CA SER A 378 -1.91 3.99 15.18
C SER A 378 -1.91 5.49 15.37
N GLN A 379 -1.57 5.93 16.59
CA GLN A 379 -1.50 7.34 16.95
C GLN A 379 -0.22 7.62 17.75
N PRO A 380 0.51 8.69 17.41
CA PRO A 380 1.66 9.15 18.19
C PRO A 380 1.21 9.94 19.42
N MET A 381 2.03 9.90 20.46
CA MET A 381 2.03 10.83 21.58
C MET A 381 3.46 11.23 21.91
N TYR A 382 3.62 12.39 22.54
CA TYR A 382 4.93 12.94 22.86
C TYR A 382 5.14 12.99 24.37
N LEU A 383 6.29 12.47 24.82
CA LEU A 383 6.79 12.66 26.16
C LEU A 383 7.86 13.76 26.13
N GLU A 384 7.59 14.86 26.84
CA GLU A 384 8.59 15.90 27.11
C GLU A 384 9.21 15.67 28.49
N VAL A 385 10.53 15.68 28.59
CA VAL A 385 11.24 15.56 29.87
C VAL A 385 11.95 16.86 30.19
N GLN A 386 11.59 17.46 31.32
CA GLN A 386 12.16 18.71 31.82
C GLN A 386 13.24 18.45 32.85
N TYR A 387 14.39 19.10 32.70
CA TYR A 387 15.56 18.88 33.54
C TYR A 387 16.21 20.20 33.95
N ALA A 388 16.87 20.18 35.11
CA ALA A 388 17.66 21.31 35.59
C ALA A 388 18.86 21.57 34.64
N PRO A 389 19.37 22.81 34.58
CA PRO A 389 20.46 23.15 33.68
C PRO A 389 21.74 22.35 33.99
N LYS A 390 22.47 21.96 32.96
CA LYS A 390 23.82 21.39 33.04
C LYS A 390 24.77 22.33 32.28
N LEU A 391 25.89 22.67 32.90
CA LEU A 391 26.85 23.65 32.37
C LEU A 391 28.12 22.98 31.86
N GLN A 392 28.66 23.49 30.75
CA GLN A 392 29.94 23.06 30.18
C GLN A 392 30.75 24.26 29.68
N GLY A 393 32.08 24.13 29.63
CA GLY A 393 32.97 25.15 29.06
C GLY A 393 34.42 25.01 29.55
N PRO A 394 35.33 25.90 29.10
CA PRO A 394 36.75 25.82 29.44
C PRO A 394 37.01 26.27 30.88
N VAL A 395 37.65 25.43 31.70
CA VAL A 395 37.96 25.76 33.11
C VAL A 395 38.81 27.04 33.23
N ALA A 396 39.76 27.24 32.30
CA ALA A 396 40.63 28.41 32.27
C ALA A 396 40.75 29.01 30.86
N VAL A 397 40.78 30.33 30.78
CA VAL A 397 40.98 31.11 29.55
C VAL A 397 42.18 32.03 29.75
N TYR A 398 43.16 31.98 28.84
CA TYR A 398 44.39 32.78 28.95
C TYR A 398 44.34 33.99 28.01
N THR A 399 44.67 35.18 28.52
CA THR A 399 44.76 36.42 27.73
C THR A 399 45.71 37.43 28.37
N TRP A 400 45.91 38.61 27.77
CA TRP A 400 46.70 39.71 28.31
C TRP A 400 45.95 41.04 28.21
N GLU A 401 46.49 42.08 28.85
CA GLU A 401 45.88 43.43 28.83
C GLU A 401 45.71 43.95 27.39
N GLY A 402 44.53 44.49 27.11
CA GLY A 402 44.11 44.97 25.80
C GLY A 402 43.66 43.89 24.83
N ASN A 403 43.85 42.59 25.13
CA ASN A 403 43.44 41.50 24.25
C ASN A 403 42.09 40.92 24.65
N GLN A 404 41.12 41.07 23.75
CA GLN A 404 39.76 40.60 23.91
C GLN A 404 39.65 39.08 23.78
N VAL A 405 38.95 38.43 24.71
CA VAL A 405 38.64 37.00 24.70
C VAL A 405 37.21 36.74 25.16
N ASN A 406 36.70 35.55 24.84
CA ASN A 406 35.38 35.10 25.27
C ASN A 406 35.49 33.91 26.22
N ILE A 407 34.87 34.00 27.39
CA ILE A 407 34.61 32.85 28.26
C ILE A 407 33.24 32.28 27.87
N THR A 408 33.24 31.03 27.38
CA THR A 408 32.03 30.36 26.91
C THR A 408 31.44 29.47 27.98
N CYS A 409 30.16 29.66 28.30
CA CYS A 409 29.37 28.81 29.17
C CYS A 409 28.24 28.17 28.35
N GLU A 410 28.40 26.91 27.99
CA GLU A 410 27.40 26.11 27.28
C GLU A 410 26.35 25.58 28.28
N VAL A 411 25.08 25.62 27.89
CA VAL A 411 23.95 25.33 28.77
C VAL A 411 23.02 24.32 28.13
N PHE A 412 22.87 23.17 28.79
CA PHE A 412 21.93 22.12 28.44
C PHE A 412 20.79 22.14 29.46
N ALA A 413 19.62 22.65 29.06
CA ALA A 413 18.47 22.78 29.96
C ALA A 413 17.15 22.65 29.19
N TYR A 414 16.14 22.05 29.82
CA TYR A 414 14.77 22.10 29.30
C TYR A 414 13.76 22.25 30.47
N PRO A 415 12.91 23.29 30.50
CA PRO A 415 12.85 24.41 29.55
C PRO A 415 14.11 25.27 29.57
N SER A 416 14.23 26.16 28.59
CA SER A 416 15.36 27.08 28.45
C SER A 416 15.66 27.82 29.76
N ALA A 417 16.96 27.87 30.11
CA ALA A 417 17.43 28.52 31.31
C ALA A 417 17.78 30.00 31.07
N VAL A 418 17.62 30.82 32.10
CA VAL A 418 18.16 32.17 32.14
C VAL A 418 19.59 32.08 32.65
N ILE A 419 20.52 32.68 31.91
CA ILE A 419 21.96 32.63 32.20
C ILE A 419 22.40 33.98 32.77
N SER A 420 23.22 33.96 33.82
CA SER A 420 23.77 35.14 34.49
C SER A 420 25.22 34.91 34.86
N TRP A 421 26.04 35.95 34.70
CA TRP A 421 27.47 35.92 35.04
C TRP A 421 27.73 36.72 36.29
N PHE A 422 28.64 36.23 37.13
CA PHE A 422 29.03 36.85 38.38
C PHE A 422 30.55 36.93 38.48
N ARG A 423 31.03 37.99 39.12
CA ARG A 423 32.42 38.15 39.52
C ARG A 423 32.46 38.72 40.93
N ASP A 424 33.25 38.11 41.82
CA ASP A 424 33.35 38.51 43.24
C ASP A 424 31.97 38.67 43.94
N GLY A 425 30.99 37.85 43.52
CA GLY A 425 29.60 37.91 43.99
C GLY A 425 28.73 39.01 43.35
N GLN A 426 29.26 39.87 42.49
CA GLN A 426 28.52 40.91 41.77
C GLN A 426 28.03 40.41 40.40
N LEU A 427 26.75 40.68 40.07
CA LEU A 427 26.15 40.36 38.78
C LEU A 427 26.73 41.23 37.64
N LEU A 428 27.04 40.60 36.51
CA LEU A 428 27.56 41.23 35.29
C LEU A 428 26.47 41.36 34.18
N PRO A 429 26.56 42.37 33.29
CA PRO A 429 27.52 43.47 33.33
C PRO A 429 27.18 44.46 34.45
N SER A 430 28.21 45.03 35.08
CA SER A 430 28.08 46.06 36.12
C SER A 430 28.74 47.35 35.64
N SER A 431 28.30 48.52 36.13
CA SER A 431 28.88 49.82 35.78
C SER A 431 30.38 49.92 36.10
N ASN A 432 30.88 49.06 36.99
CA ASN A 432 32.28 48.98 37.36
C ASN A 432 33.16 48.26 36.33
N TYR A 433 32.57 47.59 35.32
CA TYR A 433 33.30 46.78 34.33
C TYR A 433 32.85 47.15 32.90
N SER A 434 33.34 48.29 32.38
CA SER A 434 33.01 48.76 31.02
C SER A 434 33.64 47.93 29.90
N ASN A 435 34.61 47.09 30.24
CA ASN A 435 35.37 46.22 29.36
C ASN A 435 34.75 44.82 29.16
N ILE A 436 33.56 44.59 29.72
CA ILE A 436 32.83 43.32 29.66
C ILE A 436 31.56 43.47 28.81
N LYS A 437 31.30 42.50 27.94
CA LYS A 437 30.02 42.34 27.23
C LYS A 437 29.53 40.90 27.33
N ILE A 438 28.21 40.73 27.30
CA ILE A 438 27.58 39.42 27.36
C ILE A 438 26.74 39.21 26.11
N TYR A 439 26.97 38.09 25.44
CA TYR A 439 26.15 37.64 24.31
C TYR A 439 25.53 36.30 24.67
N ASN A 440 24.20 36.20 24.57
CA ASN A 440 23.47 34.99 24.91
C ASN A 440 22.88 34.35 23.65
N THR A 441 22.93 33.02 23.61
CA THR A 441 22.14 32.19 22.71
C THR A 441 21.24 31.27 23.56
N PRO A 442 20.27 30.56 22.96
CA PRO A 442 19.44 29.62 23.71
C PRO A 442 20.20 28.48 24.40
N SER A 443 21.41 28.16 23.96
CA SER A 443 22.22 27.01 24.43
C SER A 443 23.60 27.40 24.96
N ALA A 444 23.96 28.69 24.97
CA ALA A 444 25.26 29.15 25.47
C ALA A 444 25.23 30.64 25.84
N SER A 445 26.15 31.05 26.69
CA SER A 445 26.45 32.44 27.00
C SER A 445 27.95 32.71 26.82
N TYR A 446 28.27 33.85 26.21
CA TYR A 446 29.63 34.29 25.92
C TYR A 446 29.92 35.56 26.70
N LEU A 447 30.82 35.47 27.67
CA LEU A 447 31.35 36.61 28.41
C LEU A 447 32.59 37.12 27.69
N GLU A 448 32.42 38.19 26.92
CA GLU A 448 33.50 38.89 26.24
C GLU A 448 34.19 39.82 27.23
N VAL A 449 35.50 39.64 27.42
CA VAL A 449 36.33 40.41 28.34
C VAL A 449 37.53 40.95 27.57
N THR A 450 37.76 42.26 27.67
CA THR A 450 39.00 42.91 27.22
C THR A 450 39.73 43.45 28.45
N PRO A 451 40.64 42.70 29.07
CA PRO A 451 41.27 43.15 30.32
C PRO A 451 41.97 44.49 30.13
N ASP A 452 41.71 45.45 31.01
CA ASP A 452 42.37 46.76 31.04
C ASP A 452 43.20 46.97 32.32
N SER A 453 43.07 46.06 33.29
CA SER A 453 43.87 46.02 34.51
C SER A 453 44.08 44.60 35.06
N GLU A 454 45.07 44.41 35.93
CA GLU A 454 45.29 43.12 36.63
C GLU A 454 44.07 42.63 37.42
N ASN A 455 43.19 43.54 37.85
CA ASN A 455 41.95 43.21 38.55
C ASN A 455 40.93 42.51 37.66
N ASP A 456 41.12 42.50 36.33
CA ASP A 456 40.24 41.80 35.41
C ASP A 456 40.50 40.29 35.36
N PHE A 457 41.64 39.80 35.84
CA PHE A 457 41.94 38.38 35.93
C PHE A 457 41.37 37.74 37.20
N GLY A 458 41.13 36.43 37.17
CA GLY A 458 40.54 35.69 38.29
C GLY A 458 39.23 34.98 37.94
N ASN A 459 38.41 34.73 38.96
CA ASN A 459 37.25 33.83 38.85
C ASN A 459 35.99 34.55 38.35
N TYR A 460 35.31 33.90 37.41
CA TYR A 460 34.01 34.27 36.87
C TYR A 460 33.06 33.09 37.05
N ASN A 461 31.85 33.35 37.51
CA ASN A 461 30.84 32.31 37.74
C ASN A 461 29.69 32.47 36.76
N CYS A 462 29.45 31.44 35.95
CA CYS A 462 28.24 31.34 35.14
C CYS A 462 27.18 30.60 35.94
N THR A 463 25.96 31.12 35.98
CA THR A 463 24.82 30.49 36.65
C THR A 463 23.66 30.41 35.67
N ALA A 464 23.08 29.21 35.53
CA ALA A 464 21.87 29.00 34.73
C ALA A 464 20.73 28.54 35.63
N VAL A 465 19.56 29.14 35.44
CA VAL A 465 18.34 28.85 36.22
C VAL A 465 17.18 28.58 35.29
N ASN A 466 16.49 27.45 35.49
CA ASN A 466 15.16 27.23 34.94
C ASN A 466 14.18 26.85 36.06
N ARG A 467 12.93 26.54 35.71
CA ARG A 467 11.91 26.19 36.71
C ARG A 467 12.15 24.87 37.44
N ILE A 468 13.04 24.02 36.93
CA ILE A 468 13.37 22.71 37.50
C ILE A 468 14.50 22.85 38.52
N GLY A 469 15.48 23.71 38.23
CA GLY A 469 16.59 23.95 39.13
C GLY A 469 17.59 24.97 38.62
N GLN A 470 18.73 24.98 39.30
CA GLN A 470 19.84 25.91 39.08
C GLN A 470 21.15 25.14 39.07
N GLU A 471 22.07 25.57 38.22
CA GLU A 471 23.45 25.07 38.19
C GLU A 471 24.42 26.25 38.04
N SER A 472 25.62 26.12 38.63
CA SER A 472 26.67 27.14 38.60
C SER A 472 28.02 26.51 38.27
N SER A 473 28.83 27.21 37.48
CA SER A 473 30.19 26.77 37.12
C SER A 473 31.16 27.94 37.15
N GLU A 474 32.34 27.66 37.68
CA GLU A 474 33.44 28.62 37.81
C GLU A 474 34.41 28.51 36.64
N PHE A 475 34.84 29.66 36.14
CA PHE A 475 35.76 29.86 35.03
C PHE A 475 36.86 30.81 35.47
N ILE A 476 38.11 30.53 35.12
CA ILE A 476 39.25 31.35 35.54
C ILE A 476 39.86 32.07 34.35
N LEU A 477 39.84 33.40 34.37
CA LEU A 477 40.60 34.22 33.41
C LEU A 477 42.03 34.39 33.92
N VAL A 478 42.99 33.83 33.20
CA VAL A 478 44.39 33.78 33.61
C VAL A 478 45.21 34.75 32.76
N GLN A 479 46.09 35.51 33.40
CA GLN A 479 47.04 36.36 32.70
C GLN A 479 48.07 35.47 32.00
N ALA A 480 48.07 35.51 30.67
CA ALA A 480 49.05 34.84 29.85
C ALA A 480 50.45 35.35 30.18
N ASP A 481 51.45 34.51 29.98
CA ASP A 481 52.85 34.88 30.04
C ASP A 481 53.54 34.83 28.68
N THR A 482 54.76 35.35 28.58
CA THR A 482 55.60 35.10 27.41
C THR A 482 56.18 33.68 27.50
N PRO A 483 56.58 33.07 26.38
CA PRO A 483 57.10 31.70 26.42
C PRO A 483 58.42 31.59 27.19
N SER A 484 58.72 30.42 27.73
CA SER A 484 60.07 30.11 28.23
C SER A 484 61.08 29.99 27.08
N SER A 485 62.37 29.87 27.41
CA SER A 485 63.41 29.78 26.39
C SER A 485 63.37 28.44 25.63
N PRO A 486 63.46 28.43 24.29
CA PRO A 486 63.75 27.22 23.53
C PRO A 486 65.13 26.66 23.90
N SER A 487 65.33 25.35 23.76
CA SER A 487 66.63 24.70 24.02
C SER A 487 67.37 24.47 22.70
N ILE A 488 68.54 25.09 22.51
CA ILE A 488 69.36 24.82 21.32
C ILE A 488 70.07 23.48 21.50
N GLY A 489 69.82 22.54 20.58
CA GLY A 489 70.44 21.22 20.54
C GLY A 489 71.78 21.26 19.81
N ARG A 490 71.76 21.21 18.47
CA ARG A 490 72.95 21.20 17.62
C ARG A 490 72.93 22.40 16.66
N VAL A 491 74.10 23.02 16.48
CA VAL A 491 74.30 24.00 15.40
C VAL A 491 75.21 23.38 14.35
N GLU A 492 74.67 23.13 13.16
CA GLU A 492 75.43 22.62 12.02
C GLU A 492 75.93 23.77 11.15
N PRO A 493 77.26 24.05 11.15
CA PRO A 493 77.80 25.17 10.41
C PRO A 493 78.08 24.82 8.95
N TYR A 494 77.73 25.74 8.06
CA TYR A 494 78.20 25.80 6.68
C TYR A 494 79.12 27.02 6.53
N SER A 495 79.55 27.34 5.31
CA SER A 495 80.44 28.49 5.09
C SER A 495 79.72 29.85 5.23
N SER A 496 78.44 29.93 4.86
CA SER A 496 77.66 31.17 4.78
C SER A 496 76.28 31.07 5.43
N SER A 497 76.01 29.94 6.06
CA SER A 497 74.77 29.66 6.81
C SER A 497 75.07 28.72 7.96
N ALA A 498 74.11 28.59 8.88
CA ALA A 498 74.10 27.53 9.87
C ALA A 498 72.66 27.07 10.11
N GLN A 499 72.48 25.77 10.29
CA GLN A 499 71.23 25.17 10.73
C GLN A 499 71.27 25.01 12.24
N VAL A 500 70.29 25.59 12.93
CA VAL A 500 70.18 25.60 14.39
C VAL A 500 69.01 24.70 14.76
N GLU A 501 69.31 23.49 15.22
CA GLU A 501 68.35 22.54 15.76
C GLU A 501 67.97 22.93 17.19
N PHE A 502 66.69 22.85 17.53
CA PHE A 502 66.20 23.27 18.84
C PHE A 502 64.96 22.47 19.27
N ASP A 503 64.78 22.35 20.58
CA ASP A 503 63.54 21.87 21.20
C ASP A 503 62.63 23.05 21.57
N GLU A 504 61.32 22.85 21.42
CA GLU A 504 60.31 23.85 21.78
C GLU A 504 60.37 24.21 23.28
N PRO A 505 59.95 25.43 23.68
CA PRO A 505 59.85 25.83 25.07
C PRO A 505 58.96 24.90 25.92
N GLU A 506 59.38 24.62 27.16
CA GLU A 506 58.56 23.86 28.13
C GLU A 506 57.23 24.55 28.47
N ALA A 507 57.21 25.89 28.45
CA ALA A 507 56.02 26.69 28.75
C ALA A 507 55.76 27.70 27.63
N THR A 508 54.55 27.69 27.09
CA THR A 508 54.10 28.65 26.08
C THR A 508 53.60 29.96 26.68
N GLY A 509 53.47 30.04 28.01
CA GLY A 509 52.81 31.14 28.71
C GLY A 509 51.28 31.08 28.63
N GLY A 510 50.70 29.91 28.35
CA GLY A 510 49.25 29.69 28.32
C GLY A 510 48.58 30.07 27.00
N VAL A 511 49.30 30.68 26.06
CA VAL A 511 48.82 30.98 24.70
C VAL A 511 49.79 30.45 23.64
N PRO A 512 49.33 30.10 22.43
CA PRO A 512 50.15 29.42 21.44
C PRO A 512 51.38 30.21 20.97
N ILE A 513 52.49 29.52 20.72
CA ILE A 513 53.68 30.10 20.08
C ILE A 513 53.36 30.38 18.60
N LEU A 514 53.67 31.59 18.16
CA LEU A 514 53.41 32.06 16.79
C LEU A 514 54.69 32.05 15.94
N ARG A 515 55.83 32.42 16.53
CA ARG A 515 57.11 32.54 15.84
C ARG A 515 58.30 32.20 16.73
N TYR A 516 59.44 31.90 16.13
CA TYR A 516 60.74 31.91 16.79
C TYR A 516 61.59 33.07 16.29
N LYS A 517 62.32 33.71 17.19
CA LYS A 517 63.29 34.77 16.89
C LYS A 517 64.69 34.21 17.10
N ALA A 518 65.47 34.10 16.02
CA ALA A 518 66.90 33.82 16.12
C ALA A 518 67.71 35.10 16.11
N GLU A 519 68.68 35.18 17.01
CA GLU A 519 69.66 36.26 17.08
C GLU A 519 71.07 35.70 16.93
N TRP A 520 71.89 36.26 16.04
CA TRP A 520 73.28 35.84 15.87
C TRP A 520 74.25 37.02 15.69
N ARG A 521 75.50 36.84 16.10
CA ARG A 521 76.58 37.83 15.89
C ARG A 521 77.94 37.15 15.78
N ALA A 522 78.88 37.76 15.05
CA ALA A 522 80.26 37.30 15.07
C ALA A 522 80.91 37.62 16.42
N LEU A 523 81.77 36.74 16.93
CA LEU A 523 82.49 37.00 18.17
C LEU A 523 83.41 38.22 17.99
N GLY A 524 83.23 39.23 18.84
CA GLY A 524 83.93 40.52 18.76
C GLY A 524 83.11 41.66 18.17
N GLU A 525 81.95 41.39 17.58
CA GLU A 525 81.00 42.42 17.13
C GLU A 525 79.93 42.71 18.20
N GLY A 526 79.46 43.95 18.26
CA GLY A 526 78.53 44.41 19.30
C GLY A 526 77.08 43.99 19.04
N ASP A 527 76.59 44.20 17.81
CA ASP A 527 75.17 44.07 17.47
C ASP A 527 74.77 42.65 17.08
N TRP A 528 73.56 42.25 17.47
CA TRP A 528 72.94 40.99 17.06
C TRP A 528 72.11 41.20 15.80
N HIS A 529 72.35 40.38 14.79
CA HIS A 529 71.41 40.20 13.69
C HIS A 529 70.20 39.41 14.17
N THR A 530 69.02 39.67 13.61
CA THR A 530 67.78 39.01 14.01
C THR A 530 66.99 38.50 12.81
N ARG A 531 66.29 37.37 12.97
CA ARG A 531 65.31 36.86 12.01
C ARG A 531 64.17 36.16 12.73
N LEU A 532 62.95 36.36 12.23
CA LEU A 532 61.76 35.65 12.68
C LEU A 532 61.47 34.46 11.75
N TYR A 533 61.05 33.34 12.34
CA TYR A 533 60.64 32.12 11.68
C TYR A 533 59.21 31.79 12.12
N ASP A 534 58.38 31.32 11.20
CA ASP A 534 57.04 30.84 11.54
C ASP A 534 57.15 29.60 12.43
N ALA A 535 56.37 29.54 13.52
CA ALA A 535 56.47 28.43 14.46
C ALA A 535 56.05 27.10 13.84
N LYS A 536 55.09 27.07 12.91
CA LYS A 536 54.65 25.82 12.29
C LYS A 536 55.75 25.22 11.41
N GLU A 537 56.40 26.06 10.60
CA GLU A 537 57.52 25.62 9.74
C GLU A 537 58.71 25.17 10.59
N ALA A 538 59.10 25.97 11.58
CA ALA A 538 60.26 25.67 12.43
C ALA A 538 60.05 24.41 13.29
N ASN A 539 58.85 24.17 13.82
CA ASN A 539 58.55 22.97 14.60
C ASN A 539 58.51 21.70 13.72
N VAL A 540 58.05 21.81 12.47
CA VAL A 540 58.07 20.68 11.52
C VAL A 540 59.50 20.32 11.12
N GLU A 541 60.35 21.32 10.89
CA GLU A 541 61.75 21.10 10.54
C GLU A 541 62.61 20.73 11.75
N GLY A 542 62.19 21.08 12.98
CA GLY A 542 62.98 20.94 14.21
C GLY A 542 64.21 21.86 14.23
N MET A 543 64.29 22.82 13.30
CA MET A 543 65.46 23.67 13.11
C MET A 543 65.09 25.00 12.48
N VAL A 544 66.00 25.98 12.60
CA VAL A 544 65.96 27.23 11.83
C VAL A 544 67.28 27.47 11.11
N THR A 545 67.24 28.05 9.91
CA THR A 545 68.45 28.34 9.13
C THR A 545 68.78 29.83 9.12
N ILE A 546 69.90 30.18 9.77
CA ILE A 546 70.51 31.51 9.67
C ILE A 546 71.44 31.58 8.45
N THR A 547 71.43 32.70 7.72
CA THR A 547 72.15 32.88 6.45
C THR A 547 72.92 34.20 6.44
N GLY A 548 73.80 34.38 5.46
CA GLY A 548 74.60 35.61 5.33
C GLY A 548 75.81 35.65 6.27
N LEU A 549 76.31 34.48 6.69
CA LEU A 549 77.48 34.37 7.55
C LEU A 549 78.77 34.52 6.74
N ARG A 550 79.82 35.04 7.39
CA ARG A 550 81.19 35.05 6.84
C ARG A 550 81.86 33.67 7.03
N PRO A 551 82.58 33.14 6.03
CA PRO A 551 83.37 31.91 6.18
C PRO A 551 84.45 32.02 7.26
N GLU A 552 84.81 30.87 7.84
CA GLU A 552 85.84 30.73 8.88
C GLU A 552 85.71 31.66 10.09
N THR A 553 84.52 32.17 10.34
CA THR A 553 84.23 33.15 11.38
C THR A 553 83.44 32.48 12.50
N THR A 554 83.81 32.73 13.75
CA THR A 554 83.07 32.23 14.92
C THR A 554 81.89 33.14 15.22
N TYR A 555 80.71 32.55 15.37
CA TYR A 555 79.46 33.22 15.73
C TYR A 555 78.91 32.68 17.04
N ALA A 556 78.13 33.51 17.73
CA ALA A 556 77.20 33.07 18.76
C ALA A 556 75.77 33.21 18.21
N VAL A 557 74.91 32.24 18.48
CA VAL A 557 73.48 32.27 18.15
C VAL A 557 72.62 31.95 19.38
N ARG A 558 71.48 32.62 19.53
CA ARG A 558 70.48 32.35 20.57
C ARG A 558 69.07 32.44 19.98
N LEU A 559 68.13 31.72 20.59
CA LEU A 559 66.73 31.67 20.16
C LEU A 559 65.80 32.18 21.26
N SER A 560 64.65 32.74 20.88
CA SER A 560 63.50 32.99 21.76
C SER A 560 62.21 32.63 21.02
N ALA A 561 61.20 32.17 21.74
CA ALA A 561 59.86 31.96 21.18
C ALA A 561 59.01 33.23 21.34
N VAL A 562 58.02 33.41 20.47
CA VAL A 562 57.14 34.59 20.45
C VAL A 562 55.70 34.11 20.39
N ASN A 563 54.91 34.46 21.40
CA ASN A 563 53.46 34.20 21.42
C ASN A 563 52.67 35.51 21.24
N GLY A 564 51.35 35.46 21.45
CA GLY A 564 50.47 36.63 21.35
C GLY A 564 50.78 37.76 22.34
N LYS A 565 51.29 37.45 23.54
CA LYS A 565 51.70 38.44 24.55
C LYS A 565 53.01 39.11 24.17
N GLY A 566 53.98 38.35 23.66
CA GLY A 566 55.26 38.92 23.25
C GLY A 566 56.40 37.92 23.13
N VAL A 567 57.62 38.45 23.15
CA VAL A 567 58.86 37.68 23.04
C VAL A 567 59.20 37.06 24.40
N GLY A 568 59.44 35.75 24.38
CA GLY A 568 59.84 34.94 25.52
C GLY A 568 61.30 35.08 25.91
N GLU A 569 61.69 34.27 26.89
CA GLU A 569 63.07 34.24 27.36
C GLU A 569 64.03 33.75 26.27
N LEU A 570 65.26 34.28 26.30
CA LEU A 570 66.31 33.89 25.37
C LEU A 570 67.02 32.63 25.86
N SER A 571 67.30 31.71 24.94
CA SER A 571 68.19 30.59 25.17
C SER A 571 69.60 31.08 25.53
N LEU A 572 70.38 30.19 26.16
CA LEU A 572 71.81 30.40 26.25
C LEU A 572 72.42 30.49 24.83
N PRO A 573 73.39 31.40 24.58
CA PRO A 573 74.06 31.47 23.29
C PRO A 573 74.88 30.23 23.00
N ALA A 574 74.66 29.62 21.83
CA ALA A 574 75.49 28.54 21.28
C ALA A 574 76.55 29.13 20.34
N GLU A 575 77.81 28.79 20.58
CA GLU A 575 78.91 29.22 19.70
C GLU A 575 79.21 28.17 18.63
N PHE A 576 79.49 28.61 17.41
CA PHE A 576 79.88 27.75 16.30
C PHE A 576 80.83 28.50 15.36
N LYS A 577 81.64 27.76 14.59
CA LYS A 577 82.54 28.32 13.58
C LYS A 577 82.10 27.90 12.19
N THR A 578 81.92 28.85 11.29
CA THR A 578 81.59 28.57 9.89
C THR A 578 82.74 27.85 9.19
N GLN A 579 82.40 27.02 8.21
CA GLN A 579 83.36 26.23 7.46
C GLN A 579 84.12 27.09 6.43
N PRO A 580 85.33 26.69 5.99
CA PRO A 580 85.97 27.33 4.86
C PRO A 580 85.16 27.11 3.58
N VAL A 581 85.30 28.03 2.63
CA VAL A 581 84.76 27.84 1.29
C VAL A 581 85.57 26.76 0.58
N ARG A 582 84.89 25.83 -0.09
CA ARG A 582 85.46 24.76 -0.92
C ARG A 582 85.00 24.85 -2.36
N GLU A 583 85.56 24.03 -3.24
CA GLU A 583 85.10 23.89 -4.63
C GLU A 583 83.63 23.41 -4.66
N PRO A 584 82.85 23.82 -5.69
CA PRO A 584 81.46 23.43 -5.77
C PRO A 584 81.34 21.93 -6.08
N SER A 585 80.18 21.35 -5.75
CA SER A 585 79.83 20.01 -6.18
C SER A 585 79.56 20.00 -7.70
N ALA A 586 79.82 18.85 -8.35
CA ALA A 586 79.55 18.69 -9.77
C ALA A 586 78.05 18.93 -10.06
N PRO A 587 77.68 19.72 -11.08
CA PRO A 587 76.28 19.93 -11.40
C PRO A 587 75.63 18.63 -11.87
N LYS A 588 74.30 18.54 -11.78
CA LYS A 588 73.56 17.45 -12.44
C LYS A 588 73.14 17.91 -13.84
N LEU A 589 73.24 17.03 -14.83
CA LEU A 589 72.97 17.34 -16.24
C LEU A 589 71.80 16.53 -16.78
N GLU A 590 70.97 17.19 -17.59
CA GLU A 590 69.86 16.57 -18.33
C GLU A 590 69.83 17.14 -19.75
N GLY A 591 69.77 16.30 -20.78
CA GLY A 591 69.90 16.74 -22.18
C GLY A 591 68.70 16.40 -23.05
N HIS A 592 68.27 17.35 -23.88
CA HIS A 592 67.15 17.19 -24.82
C HIS A 592 67.59 17.56 -26.24
N ILE A 593 67.53 16.61 -27.18
CA ILE A 593 67.84 16.86 -28.59
C ILE A 593 66.83 17.84 -29.17
N GLY A 594 67.31 18.86 -29.88
CA GLY A 594 66.46 19.84 -30.55
C GLY A 594 65.68 19.23 -31.72
N GLU A 595 64.55 19.83 -32.07
CA GLU A 595 63.72 19.38 -33.21
C GLU A 595 64.45 19.47 -34.56
N ASP A 596 65.44 20.36 -34.65
CA ASP A 596 66.36 20.45 -35.79
C ASP A 596 67.27 19.22 -35.94
N GLY A 597 67.33 18.33 -34.94
CA GLY A 597 68.04 17.06 -34.96
C GLY A 597 69.57 17.15 -34.90
N ASN A 598 70.14 18.36 -35.03
CA ASN A 598 71.57 18.65 -34.96
C ASN A 598 71.92 19.67 -33.87
N SER A 599 71.04 19.85 -32.88
CA SER A 599 71.31 20.61 -31.66
C SER A 599 70.87 19.84 -30.40
N ILE A 600 71.38 20.26 -29.24
CA ILE A 600 70.94 19.76 -27.94
C ILE A 600 70.82 20.91 -26.92
N LYS A 601 69.76 20.89 -26.12
CA LYS A 601 69.64 21.67 -24.88
C LYS A 601 70.18 20.84 -23.73
N VAL A 602 71.26 21.29 -23.10
CA VAL A 602 71.82 20.66 -21.89
C VAL A 602 71.45 21.52 -20.69
N ASN A 603 70.51 21.03 -19.88
CA ASN A 603 70.12 21.64 -18.61
C ASN A 603 71.19 21.37 -17.55
N VAL A 604 71.50 22.40 -16.76
CA VAL A 604 72.49 22.40 -15.68
C VAL A 604 71.79 22.67 -14.35
N ILE A 605 71.65 21.63 -13.54
CA ILE A 605 70.98 21.71 -12.25
C ILE A 605 72.05 21.98 -11.19
N LYS A 606 71.95 23.16 -10.56
CA LYS A 606 72.84 23.59 -9.46
C LYS A 606 72.82 22.56 -8.34
N GLN A 607 74.01 22.18 -7.89
CA GLN A 607 74.22 21.42 -6.66
C GLN A 607 74.83 22.34 -5.60
N ASP A 608 75.24 21.77 -4.48
CA ASP A 608 75.96 22.48 -3.43
C ASP A 608 77.15 23.28 -4.01
N ASP A 609 77.18 24.58 -3.74
CA ASP A 609 78.15 25.51 -4.32
C ASP A 609 79.48 25.57 -3.57
N GLY A 610 79.68 24.68 -2.59
CA GLY A 610 80.89 24.64 -1.79
C GLY A 610 81.02 25.86 -0.88
N GLY A 611 79.94 26.63 -0.72
CA GLY A 611 79.90 27.71 0.23
C GLY A 611 80.28 29.09 -0.29
N SER A 612 80.49 29.22 -1.60
CA SER A 612 80.65 30.48 -2.33
C SER A 612 79.79 30.40 -3.58
N PRO A 613 79.12 31.50 -4.00
CA PRO A 613 78.33 31.50 -5.21
C PRO A 613 79.13 30.97 -6.42
N ILE A 614 78.52 30.05 -7.16
CA ILE A 614 79.01 29.64 -8.48
C ILE A 614 79.02 30.90 -9.36
N ARG A 615 80.14 31.14 -10.05
CA ARG A 615 80.31 32.28 -10.96
C ARG A 615 79.92 31.89 -12.37
N HIS A 616 80.41 30.74 -12.83
CA HIS A 616 80.17 30.21 -14.17
C HIS A 616 80.10 28.67 -14.16
N TYR A 617 79.44 28.11 -15.17
CA TYR A 617 79.63 26.72 -15.59
C TYR A 617 80.49 26.71 -16.85
N LEU A 618 81.51 25.86 -16.86
CA LEU A 618 82.43 25.66 -17.97
C LEU A 618 82.03 24.40 -18.71
N ILE A 619 81.67 24.53 -19.98
CA ILE A 619 81.18 23.44 -20.81
C ILE A 619 82.18 23.12 -21.90
N LYS A 620 82.61 21.86 -21.95
CA LYS A 620 83.40 21.29 -23.05
C LYS A 620 82.65 20.14 -23.67
N TYR A 621 82.73 20.02 -24.98
CA TYR A 621 82.10 18.92 -25.69
C TYR A 621 82.90 18.53 -26.92
N LYS A 622 82.78 17.26 -27.31
CA LYS A 622 83.43 16.70 -28.50
C LYS A 622 82.63 15.54 -29.05
N ALA A 623 82.81 15.22 -30.32
CA ALA A 623 82.35 13.95 -30.85
C ALA A 623 83.13 12.82 -30.17
N LYS A 624 82.47 11.72 -29.80
CA LYS A 624 83.01 10.61 -28.99
C LYS A 624 84.29 10.03 -29.57
N HIS A 625 84.38 9.96 -30.89
CA HIS A 625 85.54 9.43 -31.63
C HIS A 625 86.55 10.50 -32.05
N SER A 626 86.29 11.78 -31.78
CA SER A 626 87.25 12.86 -32.03
C SER A 626 88.19 13.03 -30.84
N SER A 627 89.47 13.29 -31.13
CA SER A 627 90.44 13.79 -30.15
C SER A 627 90.36 15.31 -29.97
N GLU A 628 89.67 16.03 -30.87
CA GLU A 628 89.54 17.48 -30.84
C GLU A 628 88.30 17.93 -30.05
N TRP A 629 88.52 18.85 -29.11
CA TRP A 629 87.46 19.51 -28.35
C TRP A 629 86.90 20.71 -29.09
N LYS A 630 85.57 20.92 -28.99
CA LYS A 630 84.96 22.18 -29.41
C LYS A 630 85.34 23.30 -28.42
N PRO A 631 85.29 24.59 -28.83
CA PRO A 631 85.62 25.71 -27.96
C PRO A 631 84.82 25.68 -26.65
N GLU A 632 85.50 25.94 -25.52
CA GLU A 632 84.87 25.95 -24.20
C GLU A 632 83.83 27.08 -24.10
N ILE A 633 82.63 26.74 -23.63
CA ILE A 633 81.55 27.70 -23.39
C ILE A 633 81.57 28.07 -21.90
N ARG A 634 81.53 29.36 -21.59
CA ARG A 634 81.37 29.89 -20.22
C ARG A 634 79.94 30.36 -20.02
N LEU A 635 79.16 29.56 -19.30
CA LEU A 635 77.75 29.84 -19.00
C LEU A 635 77.64 30.58 -17.65
N PRO A 636 76.98 31.75 -17.56
CA PRO A 636 76.76 32.45 -16.30
C PRO A 636 75.97 31.60 -15.28
N SER A 637 76.21 31.80 -13.98
CA SER A 637 75.58 30.99 -12.92
C SER A 637 74.06 31.13 -12.79
N GLY A 638 73.48 32.21 -13.32
CA GLY A 638 72.02 32.40 -13.40
C GLY A 638 71.35 31.66 -14.56
N SER A 639 72.13 31.03 -15.46
CA SER A 639 71.59 30.24 -16.56
C SER A 639 71.42 28.77 -16.15
N ASP A 640 70.29 28.18 -16.51
CA ASP A 640 69.89 26.81 -16.19
C ASP A 640 70.14 25.82 -17.34
N HIS A 641 70.59 26.29 -18.51
CA HIS A 641 70.91 25.43 -19.66
C HIS A 641 71.89 26.07 -20.63
N VAL A 642 72.50 25.25 -21.49
CA VAL A 642 73.28 25.65 -22.68
C VAL A 642 72.72 24.97 -23.93
N MET A 643 72.64 25.72 -25.04
CA MET A 643 72.29 25.18 -26.35
C MET A 643 73.56 24.91 -27.16
N LEU A 644 73.82 23.65 -27.48
CA LEU A 644 74.88 23.26 -28.41
C LEU A 644 74.27 23.05 -29.79
N LYS A 645 74.72 23.81 -30.80
CA LYS A 645 74.13 23.84 -32.15
C LYS A 645 75.14 23.41 -33.21
N SER A 646 74.63 23.16 -34.42
CA SER A 646 75.45 22.83 -35.61
C SER A 646 76.35 21.61 -35.37
N LEU A 647 75.79 20.59 -34.72
CA LEU A 647 76.46 19.32 -34.46
C LEU A 647 76.42 18.44 -35.72
N ASP A 648 77.37 17.52 -35.84
CA ASP A 648 77.36 16.55 -36.93
C ASP A 648 76.16 15.61 -36.76
N TRP A 649 75.50 15.28 -37.86
CA TRP A 649 74.36 14.36 -37.87
C TRP A 649 74.78 12.92 -37.60
N ASN A 650 73.90 12.16 -36.94
CA ASN A 650 74.11 10.74 -36.60
C ASN A 650 75.45 10.46 -35.87
N ALA A 651 75.90 11.39 -35.05
CA ALA A 651 77.17 11.32 -34.36
C ALA A 651 76.96 11.26 -32.84
N ASP A 652 77.78 10.43 -32.17
CA ASP A 652 77.82 10.36 -30.72
C ASP A 652 78.70 11.50 -30.18
N TYR A 653 78.19 12.24 -29.20
CA TYR A 653 78.85 13.37 -28.55
C TYR A 653 78.91 13.15 -27.03
N GLU A 654 79.97 13.69 -26.43
CA GLU A 654 80.13 13.75 -24.97
C GLU A 654 80.27 15.21 -24.53
N VAL A 655 79.53 15.58 -23.49
CA VAL A 655 79.52 16.92 -22.87
C VAL A 655 79.96 16.80 -21.44
N TYR A 656 80.86 17.68 -21.05
CA TYR A 656 81.40 17.80 -19.71
C TYR A 656 81.12 19.21 -19.19
N VAL A 657 80.47 19.31 -18.04
CA VAL A 657 80.13 20.58 -17.39
C VAL A 657 80.78 20.65 -16.02
N VAL A 658 81.47 21.74 -15.75
CA VAL A 658 82.15 22.02 -14.49
C VAL A 658 81.58 23.30 -13.90
N ALA A 659 81.04 23.25 -12.70
CA ALA A 659 80.76 24.45 -11.91
C ALA A 659 82.06 25.07 -11.39
N GLU A 660 82.18 26.39 -11.43
CA GLU A 660 83.32 27.15 -10.91
C GLU A 660 82.85 28.23 -9.93
N ASN A 661 83.39 28.20 -8.71
CA ASN A 661 83.22 29.27 -7.73
C ASN A 661 84.56 30.00 -7.50
N GLN A 662 84.66 30.85 -6.49
CA GLN A 662 85.90 31.58 -6.21
C GLN A 662 87.09 30.68 -5.82
N GLN A 663 86.83 29.52 -5.24
CA GLN A 663 87.89 28.61 -4.77
C GLN A 663 88.40 27.69 -5.87
N GLY A 664 87.56 27.35 -6.83
CA GLY A 664 87.97 26.51 -7.93
C GLY A 664 86.82 25.82 -8.62
N LYS A 665 87.17 24.71 -9.28
CA LYS A 665 86.33 23.99 -10.23
C LYS A 665 85.88 22.68 -9.62
N SER A 666 84.58 22.40 -9.73
CA SER A 666 84.02 21.08 -9.39
C SER A 666 84.64 19.96 -10.24
N LYS A 667 84.43 18.72 -9.80
CA LYS A 667 84.59 17.56 -10.68
C LYS A 667 83.66 17.69 -11.91
N PRO A 668 84.07 17.27 -13.10
CA PRO A 668 83.24 17.38 -14.30
C PRO A 668 82.02 16.46 -14.21
N ALA A 669 80.84 17.01 -14.46
CA ALA A 669 79.64 16.26 -14.75
C ALA A 669 79.64 15.87 -16.22
N HIS A 670 79.27 14.62 -16.54
CA HIS A 670 79.33 14.07 -17.89
C HIS A 670 77.94 13.70 -18.40
N TYR A 671 77.64 14.04 -19.65
CA TYR A 671 76.44 13.64 -20.37
C TYR A 671 76.79 13.23 -21.80
N ALA A 672 76.43 12.02 -22.20
CA ALA A 672 76.62 11.51 -23.55
C ALA A 672 75.29 11.46 -24.30
N PHE A 673 75.31 11.80 -25.59
CA PHE A 673 74.12 11.78 -26.43
C PHE A 673 74.47 11.48 -27.88
N ARG A 674 73.46 11.20 -28.70
CA ARG A 674 73.59 11.00 -30.15
C ARG A 674 72.67 11.96 -30.88
N THR A 675 73.16 12.63 -31.91
CA THR A 675 72.35 13.49 -32.78
C THR A 675 71.48 12.63 -33.72
N SER A 676 70.37 13.21 -34.19
CA SER A 676 69.47 12.54 -35.11
C SER A 676 70.13 12.28 -36.46
N ALA A 677 69.59 11.34 -37.25
CA ALA A 677 70.00 11.19 -38.64
C ALA A 677 69.64 12.44 -39.45
N GLN A 678 70.48 12.78 -40.43
CA GLN A 678 70.22 13.93 -41.30
C GLN A 678 68.90 13.71 -42.06
N PRO A 679 67.94 14.66 -41.99
CA PRO A 679 66.70 14.56 -42.75
C PRO A 679 67.01 14.44 -44.24
N THR A 680 66.58 13.35 -44.87
CA THR A 680 66.61 13.21 -46.32
C THR A 680 65.61 14.19 -46.92
N VAL A 681 66.10 15.25 -47.56
CA VAL A 681 65.27 16.12 -48.41
C VAL A 681 64.83 15.28 -49.61
N ILE A 682 63.57 14.85 -49.63
CA ILE A 682 62.93 14.29 -50.83
C ILE A 682 62.66 15.48 -51.77
N PRO A 683 63.23 15.55 -52.99
CA PRO A 683 62.83 16.56 -53.95
C PRO A 683 61.47 16.18 -54.54
N GLY A 684 60.45 17.02 -54.36
CA GLY A 684 59.23 16.98 -55.17
C GLY A 684 57.99 17.49 -54.46
N THR A 685 57.48 18.65 -54.87
CA THR A 685 56.41 18.78 -55.87
C THR A 685 56.11 20.27 -56.05
N ALA A 686 56.41 20.81 -57.23
CA ALA A 686 55.74 22.01 -57.71
C ALA A 686 54.30 21.61 -58.06
N ALA A 687 53.34 22.36 -57.53
CA ALA A 687 51.99 22.50 -58.07
C ALA A 687 51.64 23.98 -58.03
#